data_AF-A0A182NND5-F1
#
_entry.id   AF-A0A182NND5-F1
#
_cell.length_a   1.000
_cell.length_b   1.000
_cell.length_c   1.000
_cell.angle_alpha   90.00
_cell.angle_beta   90.00
_cell.angle_gamma   90.00
#
_symmetry.space_group_name_H-M   'P 1'
#
loop_
_entity.id
_entity.type
_entity.pdbx_description
1 polymer ?
#
loop_
_entity_poly.entity_id
_entity_poly.type
_entity_poly.pdbx_seq_one_letter_code
_entity_poly.pdbx_strand_id
1 'polypeptide(L)'
;MSRCMWNNFVRLPRAVVSGGLGGSLQHRWPQFAARVCAFSSKDSGDEPPSSTSSTDGPKAAAPSKKFVRNATILVQQGCDIQELPVVVRKIAEDEFVSFVSDKIIGPPPAPQLINNTVDGLTSSALQAALESDMEIIKRIESCHSTKGILTILSERDNDSAGSGYSPNVAIRALEKILQVESLLELKELEDSDPFERIVNCIVYHADSKSILDLLDELRSYLELPKTIDMLGNELVYRCSENTLSIEECCDAIEVLTQCRRPEMLEKFWSGIADQEKSITERNVHFVFSILTYLKMSRRAVLTVLERRIPQLWWQMSPNATIEVLQALVTCKISPYRVTQTLARWLNTNIHAVTEDELGAILEAFTNLDYSDSQIERAIERYVKAKGVKVSSQNLIVTILRHCEEFRLRNAHILNGCSEFFIVNFGQLEPAYLRAFFCPFGTLDFVPMNATKFFDTMNMFLDLHFAKIRPTDTIDIMFTYICLERFPLNFVNRIFNPYFLDVLHAKTRPERLDVVRGKLKVFDTGLTLECADYDGPLLPRDHSAKAVFHDGRIKRIINYITSELEELAGGPECMTKFSILQHLPVNSLYLVDVIFHPAGLGNIFALNTMKERNINVAVLVHLPEYYDSTGKYLIGPQVMRIRHLRRLGLKVVTLRFDVLYRLKIHPQKLREYLVECMKAALDALPPPGGTTMATTGSYRVIKSADEIEILRYVARVSSDAHKAVMKVMKPGMHEYQAEAEFLRHSYAVGGCRHVSYTCICGAGTNSAILHYGHAGSPNDCAIRDGDMCLFDMGANYGGYAADITCSYPANGKFTEDQKLVYNAVLAARDAVCGAAREGVSWVDMHLLANRVMLEELRKAELLRGDVDEMMEAGLNAIFQPHGLGHFLGLDVHDVGGYLPGCPERSTRAGVNRLRTARTLKAGMYLTIEPGCYFIEPLLNKAYTDPNLSKFLVKENLDRFRNFGGVRIEDDVLITKTGIDNFTLVPRTVEEIEAWMAK
;
A
#
# COMPACT_ATOMS: atom_id res chain seq x y z
N MET A 1 41.06 -17.54 -25.92
CA MET A 1 40.59 -18.85 -26.45
C MET A 1 39.74 -19.53 -25.37
N SER A 2 38.47 -19.81 -25.72
CA SER A 2 37.58 -20.96 -25.38
C SER A 2 37.50 -21.50 -23.93
N ARG A 3 36.32 -21.50 -23.25
CA ARG A 3 35.19 -22.50 -23.24
C ARG A 3 35.63 -23.92 -22.80
N CYS A 4 35.02 -24.65 -21.84
CA CYS A 4 33.63 -25.16 -21.70
C CYS A 4 33.43 -25.91 -20.32
N MET A 5 32.29 -25.75 -19.61
CA MET A 5 31.11 -26.66 -19.38
C MET A 5 31.26 -27.90 -18.43
N TRP A 6 30.58 -27.93 -17.26
CA TRP A 6 29.32 -28.67 -16.84
C TRP A 6 29.46 -30.21 -16.64
N ASN A 7 29.12 -30.86 -15.50
CA ASN A 7 27.79 -31.20 -14.89
C ASN A 7 27.96 -31.87 -13.48
N ASN A 8 27.20 -31.54 -12.40
CA ASN A 8 26.03 -32.23 -11.74
C ASN A 8 26.17 -33.75 -11.42
N PHE A 9 25.77 -34.40 -10.29
CA PHE A 9 24.69 -34.34 -9.27
C PHE A 9 25.17 -35.13 -7.99
N VAL A 10 24.69 -34.94 -6.73
CA VAL A 10 23.59 -35.67 -6.03
C VAL A 10 23.44 -35.14 -4.57
N ARG A 11 22.21 -35.28 -4.02
CA ARG A 11 21.58 -34.75 -2.79
C ARG A 11 21.59 -35.69 -1.56
N LEU A 12 21.62 -35.14 -0.32
CA LEU A 12 20.66 -35.26 0.84
C LEU A 12 21.15 -36.14 2.03
N PRO A 13 20.61 -36.08 3.28
CA PRO A 13 19.66 -35.13 3.94
C PRO A 13 20.00 -34.67 5.40
N ARG A 14 19.17 -33.76 5.93
CA ARG A 14 19.07 -33.26 7.33
C ARG A 14 18.37 -34.24 8.29
N ALA A 15 18.70 -34.17 9.59
CA ALA A 15 17.91 -34.74 10.70
C ALA A 15 17.14 -33.66 11.48
N VAL A 16 16.00 -34.08 12.03
CA VAL A 16 14.97 -33.33 12.79
C VAL A 16 15.07 -33.71 14.28
N VAL A 17 14.90 -32.75 15.19
CA VAL A 17 14.39 -33.03 16.56
C VAL A 17 13.39 -31.94 16.96
N SER A 18 12.26 -32.38 17.49
CA SER A 18 11.08 -31.63 17.95
C SER A 18 10.88 -31.78 19.47
N GLY A 19 10.38 -30.74 20.17
CA GLY A 19 9.69 -30.93 21.46
C GLY A 19 9.61 -29.74 22.45
N GLY A 20 8.49 -28.97 22.41
CA GLY A 20 7.59 -28.69 23.56
C GLY A 20 7.96 -27.80 24.77
N LEU A 21 7.57 -26.52 24.70
CA LEU A 21 6.83 -25.65 25.67
C LEU A 21 7.10 -25.62 27.20
N GLY A 22 7.34 -24.39 27.70
CA GLY A 22 6.59 -23.81 28.84
C GLY A 22 7.41 -23.29 30.03
N GLY A 23 7.56 -21.97 30.18
CA GLY A 23 8.01 -21.34 31.44
C GLY A 23 8.57 -19.92 31.29
N SER A 24 8.02 -18.98 32.05
CA SER A 24 8.31 -17.54 32.10
C SER A 24 9.80 -17.13 32.13
N LEU A 25 10.19 -16.18 31.27
CA LEU A 25 11.47 -15.47 31.39
C LEU A 25 11.23 -14.01 31.78
N GLN A 26 11.35 -13.73 33.08
CA GLN A 26 11.63 -12.40 33.61
C GLN A 26 13.03 -11.95 33.17
N HIS A 27 13.14 -10.67 32.84
CA HIS A 27 14.37 -9.95 32.53
C HIS A 27 15.53 -10.23 33.50
N ARG A 28 16.61 -10.82 32.98
CA ARG A 28 17.99 -10.51 33.42
C ARG A 28 18.91 -10.47 32.20
N TRP A 29 19.52 -9.32 31.98
CA TRP A 29 20.54 -9.07 30.97
C TRP A 29 21.85 -9.76 31.38
N PRO A 30 22.61 -10.39 30.46
CA PRO A 30 23.93 -10.91 30.79
C PRO A 30 24.95 -9.75 30.79
N GLN A 31 25.67 -9.61 31.91
CA GLN A 31 26.91 -8.85 31.99
C GLN A 31 27.96 -9.52 31.07
N PHE A 32 28.76 -8.69 30.39
CA PHE A 32 29.86 -9.12 29.54
C PHE A 32 30.83 -10.05 30.31
N ALA A 33 30.92 -11.31 29.89
CA ALA A 33 32.06 -12.17 30.20
C ALA A 33 32.78 -12.45 28.87
N ALA A 34 33.78 -11.64 28.52
CA ALA A 34 34.63 -11.86 27.36
C ALA A 34 35.78 -12.81 27.72
N ARG A 35 35.96 -13.90 26.97
CA ARG A 35 37.23 -14.64 26.96
C ARG A 35 38.18 -13.91 26.01
N VAL A 36 39.20 -13.26 26.54
CA VAL A 36 40.25 -12.59 25.75
C VAL A 36 41.37 -13.60 25.51
N CYS A 37 41.61 -13.97 24.24
CA CYS A 37 42.83 -14.61 23.82
C CYS A 37 43.63 -13.62 22.98
N ALA A 38 44.77 -13.16 23.49
CA ALA A 38 45.71 -12.32 22.74
C ALA A 38 46.66 -13.22 21.95
N PHE A 39 46.79 -12.97 20.65
CA PHE A 39 47.81 -13.60 19.80
C PHE A 39 48.77 -12.51 19.30
N SER A 40 50.07 -12.71 19.51
CA SER A 40 51.11 -11.94 18.82
C SER A 40 51.34 -12.60 17.47
N SER A 41 51.25 -11.86 16.36
CA SER A 41 51.88 -12.32 15.13
C SER A 41 53.40 -12.40 15.38
N LYS A 42 54.02 -13.49 14.94
CA LYS A 42 55.46 -13.50 14.68
C LYS A 42 55.62 -12.77 13.35
N ASP A 43 56.00 -11.50 13.38
CA ASP A 43 56.46 -10.87 12.15
C ASP A 43 57.85 -11.39 11.80
N SER A 44 57.90 -11.96 10.62
CA SER A 44 59.07 -12.18 9.79
C SER A 44 59.83 -10.86 9.55
N GLY A 45 61.14 -10.90 9.78
CA GLY A 45 62.11 -9.99 9.15
C GLY A 45 62.30 -8.65 9.85
N ASP A 46 63.21 -8.63 10.84
CA ASP A 46 64.46 -7.85 10.75
C ASP A 46 65.28 -8.15 12.02
N GLU A 47 66.31 -8.98 11.84
CA GLU A 47 67.41 -9.06 12.81
C GLU A 47 68.12 -7.70 12.84
N PRO A 48 68.50 -7.18 14.02
CA PRO A 48 69.37 -6.02 14.06
C PRO A 48 70.74 -6.41 13.48
N PRO A 49 71.41 -5.53 12.71
CA PRO A 49 72.71 -5.85 12.14
C PRO A 49 73.72 -6.07 13.26
N SER A 50 74.56 -7.08 13.08
CA SER A 50 75.68 -7.39 13.94
C SER A 50 76.64 -6.19 14.05
N SER A 51 76.85 -5.67 15.25
CA SER A 51 78.03 -4.86 15.58
C SER A 51 78.88 -5.56 16.63
N THR A 52 80.06 -5.98 16.21
CA THR A 52 81.14 -6.50 17.04
C THR A 52 81.78 -5.42 17.92
N SER A 53 82.03 -5.81 19.18
CA SER A 53 83.12 -5.42 20.08
C SER A 53 83.31 -3.97 20.61
N SER A 54 83.36 -3.93 21.95
CA SER A 54 84.34 -3.25 22.83
C SER A 54 83.89 -2.02 23.66
N THR A 55 83.97 -2.23 24.99
CA THR A 55 84.38 -1.36 26.12
C THR A 55 83.76 0.04 26.38
N ASP A 56 83.39 0.21 27.66
CA ASP A 56 83.29 1.43 28.49
C ASP A 56 82.03 2.32 28.52
N GLY A 57 81.52 2.49 29.77
CA GLY A 57 80.81 3.69 30.27
C GLY A 57 79.28 3.60 30.41
N PRO A 58 78.68 4.00 31.56
CA PRO A 58 77.23 4.08 31.70
C PRO A 58 76.72 5.33 30.97
N LYS A 59 76.15 5.18 29.77
CA LYS A 59 75.41 6.25 29.10
C LYS A 59 73.97 6.28 29.63
N ALA A 60 73.55 7.48 30.03
CA ALA A 60 72.20 7.81 30.47
C ALA A 60 71.16 7.31 29.45
N ALA A 61 70.18 6.55 29.95
CA ALA A 61 69.08 6.03 29.16
C ALA A 61 68.18 7.19 28.70
N ALA A 62 68.27 7.58 27.43
CA ALA A 62 67.19 8.32 26.78
C ALA A 62 65.93 7.43 26.78
N PRO A 63 64.73 7.97 27.08
CA PRO A 63 63.51 7.17 27.08
C PRO A 63 63.15 6.82 25.64
N SER A 64 63.64 5.70 25.13
CA SER A 64 63.10 5.10 23.92
C SER A 64 61.75 4.48 24.28
N LYS A 65 60.64 5.10 23.86
CA LYS A 65 59.38 4.35 23.74
C LYS A 65 59.62 3.28 22.68
N LYS A 66 59.94 2.06 23.11
CA LYS A 66 60.04 0.90 22.21
C LYS A 66 58.68 0.71 21.52
N PHE A 67 58.75 0.67 20.19
CA PHE A 67 57.67 0.51 19.20
C PHE A 67 56.38 -0.15 19.69
N VAL A 68 55.25 0.42 19.27
CA VAL A 68 53.92 -0.20 19.30
C VAL A 68 53.99 -1.54 18.58
N ARG A 69 53.85 -2.65 19.32
CA ARG A 69 53.69 -3.97 18.68
C ARG A 69 52.24 -4.11 18.21
N ASN A 70 52.07 -4.43 16.94
CA ASN A 70 50.77 -4.80 16.39
C ASN A 70 50.31 -6.10 17.06
N ALA A 71 49.18 -6.04 17.74
CA ALA A 71 48.54 -7.20 18.34
C ALA A 71 47.06 -7.18 18.02
N THR A 72 46.45 -8.35 17.99
CA THR A 72 45.01 -8.49 17.80
C THR A 72 44.38 -9.21 19.00
N ILE A 73 43.17 -8.79 19.35
CA ILE A 73 42.32 -9.49 20.30
C ILE A 73 41.15 -10.12 19.56
N LEU A 74 40.77 -11.33 19.95
CA LEU A 74 39.52 -11.94 19.53
C LEU A 74 38.43 -11.58 20.53
N VAL A 75 37.43 -10.84 20.07
CA VAL A 75 36.24 -10.49 20.85
C VAL A 75 35.09 -11.38 20.40
N GLN A 76 34.55 -12.19 21.31
CA GLN A 76 33.38 -13.02 21.06
C GLN A 76 32.12 -12.39 21.66
N GLN A 77 31.10 -12.13 20.83
CA GLN A 77 29.76 -11.72 21.24
C GLN A 77 28.73 -12.76 20.77
N GLY A 78 28.32 -13.65 21.69
CA GLY A 78 27.45 -14.77 21.34
C GLY A 78 28.15 -15.75 20.39
N CYS A 79 27.64 -15.91 19.16
CA CYS A 79 28.24 -16.74 18.12
C CYS A 79 29.21 -15.99 17.19
N ASP A 80 29.28 -14.66 17.28
CA ASP A 80 30.18 -13.85 16.46
C ASP A 80 31.54 -13.72 17.13
N ILE A 81 32.60 -14.04 16.39
CA ILE A 81 34.00 -13.84 16.78
C ILE A 81 34.58 -12.78 15.84
N GLN A 82 35.14 -11.71 16.41
CA GLN A 82 35.74 -10.61 15.68
C GLN A 82 37.18 -10.39 16.12
N GLU A 83 38.07 -10.21 15.15
CA GLU A 83 39.45 -9.82 15.40
C GLU A 83 39.57 -8.29 15.39
N LEU A 84 40.06 -7.71 16.49
CA LEU A 84 40.24 -6.27 16.64
C LEU A 84 41.72 -5.94 16.88
N PRO A 85 42.29 -4.96 16.17
CA PRO A 85 43.65 -4.51 16.42
C PRO A 85 43.71 -3.69 17.69
N VAL A 86 44.73 -3.94 18.50
CA VAL A 86 44.97 -3.25 19.77
C VAL A 86 46.45 -2.90 19.91
N VAL A 87 46.71 -1.93 20.77
CA VAL A 87 48.06 -1.60 21.22
C VAL A 87 48.33 -2.36 22.51
N VAL A 88 49.38 -3.19 22.53
CA VAL A 88 49.80 -3.90 23.75
C VAL A 88 51.04 -3.21 24.33
N ARG A 89 50.93 -2.77 25.58
CA ARG A 89 52.00 -2.11 26.35
C ARG A 89 52.68 -3.09 27.32
N LYS A 90 54.00 -2.99 27.43
CA LYS A 90 54.76 -3.61 28.54
C LYS A 90 54.75 -2.65 29.74
N ILE A 91 54.10 -3.03 30.84
CA ILE A 91 53.92 -2.17 32.03
C ILE A 91 55.12 -2.23 32.98
N ALA A 92 55.88 -3.33 32.98
CA ALA A 92 57.14 -3.49 33.71
C ALA A 92 57.98 -4.63 33.10
N GLU A 93 59.29 -4.71 33.39
CA GLU A 93 60.15 -5.74 32.80
C GLU A 93 59.87 -7.17 33.28
N ASP A 94 59.23 -7.36 34.44
CA ASP A 94 59.24 -8.63 35.20
C ASP A 94 57.90 -9.16 35.77
N GLU A 95 56.72 -8.85 35.20
CA GLU A 95 55.48 -9.54 35.64
C GLU A 95 54.61 -10.06 34.48
N PHE A 96 54.50 -11.38 34.41
CA PHE A 96 53.56 -12.11 33.56
C PHE A 96 52.19 -12.16 34.28
N VAL A 97 51.28 -11.26 33.93
CA VAL A 97 49.92 -11.25 34.51
C VAL A 97 49.05 -12.30 33.81
N SER A 98 48.55 -13.30 34.55
CA SER A 98 47.62 -14.31 34.02
C SER A 98 46.18 -13.78 33.97
N PHE A 99 45.51 -13.97 32.82
CA PHE A 99 44.17 -13.44 32.53
C PHE A 99 43.02 -14.30 33.09
N VAL A 100 43.13 -14.75 34.34
CA VAL A 100 41.98 -15.30 35.09
C VAL A 100 42.09 -14.88 36.56
N SER A 101 41.53 -13.72 36.94
CA SER A 101 41.31 -13.41 38.35
C SER A 101 40.20 -12.38 38.54
N ASP A 102 39.14 -12.77 39.27
CA ASP A 102 38.07 -11.92 39.82
C ASP A 102 38.57 -10.96 40.92
N LYS A 103 39.73 -10.34 40.73
CA LYS A 103 40.19 -9.27 41.63
C LYS A 103 39.70 -7.94 41.11
N ILE A 104 38.71 -7.40 41.81
CA ILE A 104 38.36 -5.97 41.78
C ILE A 104 39.64 -5.19 42.12
N ILE A 105 40.31 -4.68 41.09
CA ILE A 105 41.31 -3.63 41.25
C ILE A 105 40.51 -2.38 41.63
N GLY A 106 40.66 -1.94 42.87
CA GLY A 106 40.10 -0.67 43.32
C GLY A 106 40.57 0.47 42.42
N PRO A 107 39.82 1.59 42.36
CA PRO A 107 40.18 2.70 41.48
C PRO A 107 41.63 3.09 41.72
N PRO A 108 42.41 3.37 40.66
CA PRO A 108 43.74 3.94 40.85
C PRO A 108 43.60 5.18 41.75
N PRO A 109 44.58 5.49 42.62
CA PRO A 109 44.54 6.72 43.38
C PRO A 109 44.27 7.86 42.40
N ALA A 110 43.29 8.71 42.73
CA ALA A 110 42.93 9.85 41.92
C ALA A 110 44.23 10.53 41.43
N PRO A 111 44.32 10.96 40.16
CA PRO A 111 45.43 11.81 39.77
C PRO A 111 45.48 12.90 40.83
N GLN A 112 46.62 13.00 41.51
CA GLN A 112 46.86 14.18 42.32
C GLN A 112 46.56 15.34 41.39
N LEU A 113 45.54 16.13 41.74
CA LEU A 113 45.45 17.48 41.24
C LEU A 113 46.78 18.09 41.60
N ILE A 114 47.71 18.07 40.64
CA ILE A 114 48.67 19.13 40.49
C ILE A 114 47.76 20.32 40.23
N ASN A 115 47.36 20.97 41.32
CA ASN A 115 47.07 22.38 41.28
C ASN A 115 48.26 22.96 40.53
N ASN A 116 48.02 23.36 39.28
CA ASN A 116 48.80 24.43 38.68
C ASN A 116 48.49 25.69 39.48
N THR A 117 48.92 25.73 40.75
CA THR A 117 49.53 26.94 41.27
C THR A 117 50.79 27.11 40.43
N VAL A 118 50.64 27.94 39.41
CA VAL A 118 51.74 28.68 38.81
C VAL A 118 52.37 29.49 39.94
N ASP A 119 53.29 28.88 40.66
CA ASP A 119 54.17 29.55 41.60
C ASP A 119 55.57 28.98 41.35
N GLY A 120 56.31 29.65 40.44
CA GLY A 120 57.72 29.35 40.23
C GLY A 120 58.37 29.80 38.92
N LEU A 121 57.62 30.21 37.90
CA LEU A 121 58.20 30.84 36.69
C LEU A 121 57.51 32.19 36.45
N THR A 122 58.28 33.26 36.58
CA THR A 122 57.80 34.62 36.37
C THR A 122 57.29 34.76 34.93
N SER A 123 56.21 35.51 34.73
CA SER A 123 55.67 35.85 33.39
C SER A 123 56.74 36.40 32.42
N SER A 124 57.87 36.92 32.93
CA SER A 124 59.01 37.37 32.13
C SER A 124 59.85 36.23 31.51
N ALA A 125 59.93 35.05 32.13
CA ALA A 125 60.76 33.94 31.64
C ALA A 125 60.09 33.17 30.49
N LEU A 126 58.75 33.01 30.55
CA LEU A 126 57.96 32.44 29.46
C LEU A 126 57.99 33.34 28.21
N GLN A 127 57.96 34.66 28.43
CA GLN A 127 57.99 35.67 27.38
C GLN A 127 59.37 35.77 26.72
N ALA A 128 60.46 35.68 27.49
CA ALA A 128 61.82 35.62 26.96
C ALA A 128 62.10 34.34 26.15
N ALA A 129 61.53 33.19 26.55
CA ALA A 129 61.63 31.93 25.79
C ALA A 129 60.85 32.00 24.46
N LEU A 130 59.65 32.59 24.46
CA LEU A 130 58.85 32.84 23.26
C LEU A 130 59.53 33.83 22.30
N GLU A 131 60.16 34.89 22.81
CA GLU A 131 60.91 35.87 22.01
C GLU A 131 62.15 35.24 21.36
N SER A 132 62.89 34.41 22.11
CA SER A 132 64.03 33.63 21.60
C SER A 132 63.62 32.64 20.49
N ASP A 133 62.50 31.93 20.67
CA ASP A 133 61.96 31.03 19.65
C ASP A 133 61.47 31.79 18.40
N MET A 134 60.84 32.95 18.56
CA MET A 134 60.44 33.79 17.42
C MET A 134 61.63 34.33 16.63
N GLU A 135 62.73 34.71 17.29
CA GLU A 135 63.94 35.17 16.61
C GLU A 135 64.57 34.06 15.76
N ILE A 136 64.55 32.82 16.27
CA ILE A 136 65.06 31.65 15.56
C ILE A 136 64.14 31.23 14.42
N ILE A 137 62.82 31.25 14.63
CA ILE A 137 61.83 31.04 13.57
C ILE A 137 62.05 32.05 12.43
N LYS A 138 62.28 33.33 12.74
CA LYS A 138 62.57 34.35 11.74
C LYS A 138 63.87 34.08 10.97
N ARG A 139 64.92 33.58 11.65
CA ARG A 139 66.17 33.13 11.00
C ARG A 139 65.91 31.95 10.06
N ILE A 140 65.15 30.95 10.50
CA ILE A 140 64.76 29.78 9.68
C ILE A 140 63.95 30.21 8.45
N GLU A 141 63.01 31.14 8.59
CA GLU A 141 62.20 31.64 7.47
C GLU A 141 63.03 32.33 6.39
N SER A 142 64.13 32.98 6.78
CA SER A 142 65.08 33.63 5.88
C SER A 142 66.03 32.68 5.16
N CYS A 143 66.05 31.38 5.52
CA CYS A 143 66.87 30.39 4.84
C CYS A 143 66.27 29.98 3.48
N HIS A 144 67.16 29.75 2.51
CA HIS A 144 66.82 29.29 1.16
C HIS A 144 67.37 27.89 0.83
N SER A 145 67.97 27.19 1.80
CA SER A 145 68.49 25.84 1.64
C SER A 145 68.36 25.05 2.96
N THR A 146 68.11 23.74 2.89
CA THR A 146 68.01 22.89 4.09
C THR A 146 69.28 22.86 4.91
N LYS A 147 70.44 22.92 4.28
CA LYS A 147 71.73 23.02 4.97
C LYS A 147 71.81 24.25 5.88
N GLY A 148 71.23 25.39 5.47
CA GLY A 148 71.16 26.59 6.29
C GLY A 148 70.27 26.41 7.52
N ILE A 149 69.14 25.74 7.36
CA ILE A 149 68.18 25.45 8.45
C ILE A 149 68.82 24.50 9.48
N LEU A 150 69.42 23.40 9.02
CA LEU A 150 70.08 22.42 9.89
C LEU A 150 71.28 23.02 10.65
N THR A 151 72.00 23.97 10.05
CA THR A 151 73.11 24.66 10.71
C THR A 151 72.60 25.50 11.89
N ILE A 152 71.53 26.28 11.71
CA ILE A 152 70.91 27.09 12.77
C ILE A 152 70.44 26.22 13.94
N LEU A 153 69.85 25.05 13.64
CA LEU A 153 69.41 24.11 14.68
C LEU A 153 70.59 23.46 15.42
N SER A 154 71.67 23.12 14.70
CA SER A 154 72.88 22.53 15.29
C SER A 154 73.69 23.49 16.15
N GLU A 155 73.63 24.81 15.87
CA GLU A 155 74.24 25.85 16.71
C GLU A 155 73.58 25.87 18.10
N ARG A 156 72.26 25.73 18.17
CA ARG A 156 71.48 25.76 19.41
C ARG A 156 71.61 24.47 20.23
N ASP A 157 71.71 23.33 19.56
CA ASP A 157 71.90 22.03 20.23
C ASP A 157 73.24 21.93 20.99
N ASN A 158 74.24 22.75 20.62
CA ASN A 158 75.57 22.77 21.24
C ASN A 158 75.71 23.81 22.37
N ASP A 159 74.69 24.63 22.64
CA ASP A 159 74.73 25.61 23.72
C ASP A 159 74.62 24.93 25.10
N SER A 160 75.47 25.37 26.04
CA SER A 160 75.81 24.69 27.30
C SER A 160 74.68 24.62 28.35
N ALA A 161 73.45 24.97 27.97
CA ALA A 161 72.28 25.02 28.86
C ALA A 161 71.41 23.74 28.82
N GLY A 162 71.71 22.76 27.96
CA GLY A 162 71.04 21.45 27.95
C GLY A 162 69.55 21.48 27.55
N SER A 163 69.05 22.62 27.08
CA SER A 163 67.71 22.78 26.54
C SER A 163 67.81 22.73 25.02
N GLY A 164 67.35 21.64 24.40
CA GLY A 164 67.18 21.57 22.95
C GLY A 164 66.24 22.67 22.41
N TYR A 165 66.03 22.70 21.10
CA TYR A 165 65.04 23.60 20.48
C TYR A 165 63.60 23.18 20.81
N SER A 166 62.68 24.14 20.86
CA SER A 166 61.28 23.89 21.21
C SER A 166 60.52 23.19 20.06
N PRO A 167 59.40 22.51 20.34
CA PRO A 167 58.57 21.87 19.31
C PRO A 167 58.07 22.87 18.25
N ASN A 168 57.79 24.14 18.60
CA ASN A 168 57.38 25.15 17.63
C ASN A 168 58.49 25.49 16.62
N VAL A 169 59.75 25.57 17.10
CA VAL A 169 60.91 25.77 16.24
C VAL A 169 61.14 24.55 15.34
N ALA A 170 60.93 23.33 15.87
CA ALA A 170 61.04 22.09 15.11
C ALA A 170 59.98 21.98 14.00
N ILE A 171 58.71 22.30 14.30
CA ILE A 171 57.62 22.32 13.32
C ILE A 171 57.94 23.30 12.21
N ARG A 172 58.31 24.55 12.54
CA ARG A 172 58.62 25.56 11.53
C ARG A 172 59.85 25.19 10.68
N ALA A 173 60.85 24.57 11.29
CA ALA A 173 62.00 24.04 10.55
C ALA A 173 61.57 22.97 9.55
N LEU A 174 60.72 22.02 9.97
CA LEU A 174 60.21 20.96 9.11
C LEU A 174 59.36 21.52 7.96
N GLU A 175 58.41 22.41 8.24
CA GLU A 175 57.60 23.12 7.22
C GLU A 175 58.50 23.83 6.18
N LYS A 176 59.55 24.51 6.65
CA LYS A 176 60.47 25.22 5.76
C LYS A 176 61.30 24.26 4.91
N ILE A 177 61.74 23.12 5.47
CA ILE A 177 62.43 22.06 4.72
C ILE A 177 61.51 21.51 3.62
N LEU A 178 60.24 21.26 3.93
CA LEU A 178 59.22 20.79 2.97
C LEU A 178 58.97 21.78 1.82
N GLN A 179 59.18 23.08 2.04
CA GLN A 179 59.03 24.12 1.02
C GLN A 179 60.25 24.29 0.11
N VAL A 180 61.44 24.00 0.63
CA VAL A 180 62.71 24.34 -0.04
C VAL A 180 63.25 23.17 -0.88
N GLU A 181 63.03 21.94 -0.43
CA GLU A 181 63.58 20.74 -1.06
C GLU A 181 62.64 20.11 -2.09
N SER A 182 63.20 19.42 -3.07
CA SER A 182 62.42 18.58 -3.96
C SER A 182 61.99 17.27 -3.27
N LEU A 183 60.93 16.62 -3.80
CA LEU A 183 60.44 15.33 -3.27
C LEU A 183 61.50 14.22 -3.23
N LEU A 184 62.50 14.27 -4.11
CA LEU A 184 63.58 13.27 -4.13
C LEU A 184 64.58 13.50 -2.99
N GLU A 185 64.96 14.75 -2.77
CA GLU A 185 65.90 15.15 -1.70
C GLU A 185 65.28 14.92 -0.31
N LEU A 186 63.97 15.14 -0.16
CA LEU A 186 63.24 14.89 1.08
C LEU A 186 63.32 13.42 1.53
N LYS A 187 63.32 12.46 0.60
CA LYS A 187 63.47 11.03 0.95
C LYS A 187 64.87 10.71 1.50
N GLU A 188 65.90 11.32 0.91
CA GLU A 188 67.27 11.13 1.37
C GLU A 188 67.49 11.83 2.73
N LEU A 189 66.83 12.96 2.93
CA LEU A 189 66.84 13.70 4.20
C LEU A 189 66.09 12.98 5.33
N GLU A 190 65.01 12.25 5.03
CA GLU A 190 64.22 11.50 6.03
C GLU A 190 65.06 10.48 6.81
N ASP A 191 66.11 9.95 6.18
CA ASP A 191 67.05 8.98 6.78
C ASP A 191 68.23 9.64 7.52
N SER A 192 68.29 10.97 7.55
CA SER A 192 69.38 11.70 8.19
C SER A 192 69.14 11.95 9.68
N ASP A 193 70.17 11.74 10.51
CA ASP A 193 70.14 11.99 11.96
C ASP A 193 69.63 13.40 12.35
N PRO A 194 70.01 14.49 11.65
CA PRO A 194 69.48 15.83 11.93
C PRO A 194 67.97 15.93 11.71
N PHE A 195 67.44 15.29 10.67
CA PHE A 195 66.01 15.29 10.36
C PHE A 195 65.23 14.44 11.36
N GLU A 196 65.76 13.27 11.73
CA GLU A 196 65.17 12.41 12.75
C GLU A 196 65.08 13.12 14.12
N ARG A 197 66.08 13.93 14.49
CA ARG A 197 66.06 14.72 15.74
C ARG A 197 64.96 15.79 15.74
N ILE A 198 64.70 16.43 14.59
CA ILE A 198 63.59 17.39 14.43
C ILE A 198 62.26 16.68 14.66
N VAL A 199 62.03 15.56 13.96
CA VAL A 199 60.79 14.78 14.07
C VAL A 199 60.60 14.22 15.49
N ASN A 200 61.66 13.72 16.12
CA ASN A 200 61.60 13.25 17.52
C ASN A 200 61.23 14.37 18.48
N CYS A 201 61.80 15.58 18.33
CA CYS A 201 61.41 16.72 19.17
C CYS A 201 59.92 17.03 19.08
N ILE A 202 59.34 16.96 17.87
CA ILE A 202 57.90 17.15 17.64
C ILE A 202 57.10 16.02 18.30
N VAL A 203 57.44 14.76 18.03
CA VAL A 203 56.75 13.57 18.55
C VAL A 203 56.68 13.57 20.09
N TYR A 204 57.79 13.88 20.76
CA TYR A 204 57.87 13.78 22.22
C TYR A 204 57.38 15.02 22.98
N HIS A 205 57.36 16.20 22.34
CA HIS A 205 57.16 17.46 23.07
C HIS A 205 56.05 18.37 22.50
N ALA A 206 55.56 18.15 21.27
CA ALA A 206 54.47 18.94 20.71
C ALA A 206 53.11 18.53 21.29
N ASP A 207 52.17 19.48 21.39
CA ASP A 207 50.78 19.20 21.73
C ASP A 207 50.05 18.47 20.59
N SER A 208 48.90 17.86 20.89
CA SER A 208 48.20 16.98 19.94
C SER A 208 47.67 17.73 18.72
N LYS A 209 47.25 18.99 18.89
CA LYS A 209 46.75 19.82 17.79
C LYS A 209 47.87 20.17 16.83
N SER A 210 49.03 20.58 17.34
CA SER A 210 50.21 20.85 16.51
C SER A 210 50.65 19.63 15.68
N ILE A 211 50.55 18.42 16.24
CA ILE A 211 50.84 17.18 15.51
C ILE A 211 49.80 16.92 14.41
N LEU A 212 48.52 17.17 14.67
CA LEU A 212 47.44 17.03 13.68
C LEU A 212 47.58 18.03 12.53
N ASP A 213 47.82 19.31 12.83
CA ASP A 213 48.00 20.37 11.83
C ASP A 213 49.19 20.04 10.91
N LEU A 214 50.31 19.59 11.47
CA LEU A 214 51.47 19.15 10.71
C LEU A 214 51.18 17.91 9.84
N LEU A 215 50.44 16.93 10.38
CA LEU A 215 50.03 15.75 9.60
C LEU A 215 49.11 16.12 8.43
N ASP A 216 48.22 17.11 8.60
CA ASP A 216 47.37 17.60 7.51
C ASP A 216 48.21 18.27 6.41
N GLU A 217 49.26 19.02 6.76
CA GLU A 217 50.19 19.57 5.77
C GLU A 217 50.97 18.47 5.04
N LEU A 218 51.41 17.44 5.76
CA LEU A 218 52.10 16.28 5.20
C LEU A 218 51.25 15.44 4.25
N ARG A 219 49.93 15.67 4.15
CA ARG A 219 49.09 15.00 3.13
C ARG A 219 49.54 15.27 1.69
N SER A 220 50.20 16.41 1.44
CA SER A 220 50.77 16.76 0.14
C SER A 220 52.14 16.10 -0.10
N TYR A 221 52.72 15.45 0.92
CA TYR A 221 54.06 14.89 0.94
C TYR A 221 54.05 13.40 1.38
N LEU A 222 53.20 12.60 0.74
CA LEU A 222 53.01 11.16 1.05
C LEU A 222 54.30 10.30 0.88
N GLU A 223 55.34 10.88 0.32
CA GLU A 223 56.65 10.28 0.05
C GLU A 223 57.59 10.29 1.28
N LEU A 224 57.14 10.81 2.43
CA LEU A 224 57.83 10.77 3.74
C LEU A 224 57.18 9.75 4.69
N PRO A 225 57.29 8.43 4.41
CA PRO A 225 56.55 7.44 5.14
C PRO A 225 56.94 7.32 6.61
N LYS A 226 58.22 7.46 6.95
CA LYS A 226 58.70 7.29 8.34
C LYS A 226 58.19 8.41 9.22
N THR A 227 58.21 9.63 8.73
CA THR A 227 57.76 10.83 9.45
C THR A 227 56.26 10.74 9.75
N ILE A 228 55.46 10.41 8.74
CA ILE A 228 54.01 10.21 8.88
C ILE A 228 53.73 9.08 9.88
N ASP A 229 54.48 7.97 9.81
CA ASP A 229 54.29 6.84 10.71
C ASP A 229 54.68 7.16 12.15
N MET A 230 55.73 7.94 12.38
CA MET A 230 56.15 8.36 13.73
C MET A 230 55.10 9.28 14.39
N LEU A 231 54.63 10.29 13.66
CA LEU A 231 53.59 11.21 14.15
C LEU A 231 52.25 10.48 14.36
N GLY A 232 51.86 9.62 13.41
CA GLY A 232 50.65 8.81 13.51
C GLY A 232 50.66 7.81 14.67
N ASN A 233 51.79 7.13 14.90
CA ASN A 233 51.93 6.20 16.04
C ASN A 233 51.88 6.93 17.39
N GLU A 234 52.39 8.15 17.48
CA GLU A 234 52.28 8.95 18.70
C GLU A 234 50.83 9.39 18.96
N LEU A 235 50.05 9.73 17.92
CA LEU A 235 48.61 9.97 18.09
C LEU A 235 47.86 8.72 18.54
N VAL A 236 48.17 7.55 17.98
CA VAL A 236 47.62 6.26 18.45
C VAL A 236 48.01 6.01 19.91
N TYR A 237 49.25 6.33 20.30
CA TYR A 237 49.70 6.21 21.68
C TYR A 237 48.92 7.13 22.62
N ARG A 238 48.77 8.42 22.27
CA ARG A 238 47.97 9.40 23.04
C ARG A 238 46.50 8.99 23.14
N CYS A 239 45.94 8.43 22.07
CA CYS A 239 44.61 7.83 22.09
C CYS A 239 44.49 6.71 23.14
N SER A 240 45.49 5.82 23.22
CA SER A 240 45.50 4.71 24.19
C SER A 240 45.63 5.15 25.66
N GLU A 241 46.21 6.32 25.91
CA GLU A 241 46.31 6.92 27.25
C GLU A 241 45.10 7.81 27.58
N ASN A 242 44.09 7.87 26.69
CA ASN A 242 42.92 8.75 26.79
C ASN A 242 43.29 10.23 26.96
N THR A 243 44.41 10.67 26.36
CA THR A 243 44.83 12.08 26.38
C THR A 243 44.31 12.88 25.19
N LEU A 244 43.89 12.20 24.12
CA LEU A 244 43.15 12.82 23.01
C LEU A 244 41.68 12.95 23.36
N SER A 245 41.09 14.10 23.06
CA SER A 245 39.64 14.28 23.04
C SER A 245 38.99 13.48 21.90
N ILE A 246 37.67 13.30 21.97
CA ILE A 246 36.92 12.60 20.92
C ILE A 246 37.04 13.32 19.57
N GLU A 247 37.04 14.65 19.58
CA GLU A 247 37.16 15.47 18.37
C GLU A 247 38.54 15.28 17.75
N GLU A 248 39.62 15.38 18.53
CA GLU A 248 40.99 15.11 18.06
C GLU A 248 41.17 13.67 17.58
N CYS A 249 40.51 12.69 18.21
CA CYS A 249 40.50 11.31 17.71
C CYS A 249 39.82 11.19 16.34
N CYS A 250 38.74 11.93 16.10
CA CYS A 250 38.04 11.92 14.82
C CYS A 250 38.89 12.61 13.73
N ASP A 251 39.47 13.77 14.05
CA ASP A 251 40.36 14.52 13.16
C ASP A 251 41.60 13.67 12.80
N ALA A 252 42.19 12.97 13.79
CA ALA A 252 43.30 12.05 13.55
C ALA A 252 42.96 10.97 12.53
N ILE A 253 41.77 10.37 12.63
CA ILE A 253 41.32 9.34 11.68
C ILE A 253 41.14 9.93 10.29
N GLU A 254 40.56 11.13 10.18
CA GLU A 254 40.34 11.78 8.89
C GLU A 254 41.67 12.15 8.21
N VAL A 255 42.57 12.81 8.92
CA VAL A 255 43.89 13.20 8.41
C VAL A 255 44.71 11.96 8.00
N LEU A 256 44.79 10.94 8.86
CA LEU A 256 45.53 9.71 8.53
C LEU A 256 44.91 8.92 7.36
N THR A 257 43.61 9.07 7.12
CA THR A 257 42.96 8.55 5.92
C THR A 257 43.48 9.26 4.68
N GLN A 258 43.59 10.60 4.71
CA GLN A 258 44.16 11.40 3.63
C GLN A 258 45.65 11.06 3.41
N CYS A 259 46.39 10.78 4.48
CA CYS A 259 47.79 10.32 4.43
C CYS A 259 47.97 8.85 3.98
N ARG A 260 46.89 8.14 3.62
CA ARG A 260 46.90 6.73 3.18
C ARG A 260 47.52 5.76 4.20
N ARG A 261 47.18 5.89 5.48
CA ARG A 261 47.61 4.97 6.56
C ARG A 261 46.45 4.20 7.22
N PRO A 262 45.79 3.30 6.47
CA PRO A 262 44.58 2.61 6.94
C PRO A 262 44.81 1.72 8.16
N GLU A 263 46.01 1.17 8.34
CA GLU A 263 46.34 0.25 9.44
C GLU A 263 46.35 0.94 10.82
N MET A 264 46.64 2.24 10.86
CA MET A 264 46.67 3.02 12.10
C MET A 264 45.27 3.43 12.54
N LEU A 265 44.37 3.71 11.59
CA LEU A 265 42.98 4.15 11.84
C LEU A 265 42.26 3.16 12.75
N GLU A 266 42.47 1.87 12.49
CA GLU A 266 41.78 0.79 13.19
C GLU A 266 42.16 0.69 14.65
N LYS A 267 43.21 1.38 15.14
CA LYS A 267 43.66 1.35 16.53
C LYS A 267 43.00 2.42 17.41
N PHE A 268 42.37 3.43 16.82
CA PHE A 268 41.73 4.53 17.57
C PHE A 268 40.41 4.12 18.25
N TRP A 269 39.84 2.97 17.89
CA TRP A 269 38.55 2.52 18.45
C TRP A 269 38.56 2.34 19.97
N SER A 270 39.70 1.97 20.56
CA SER A 270 39.79 1.70 22.00
C SER A 270 39.65 2.99 22.81
N GLY A 271 40.32 4.07 22.40
CA GLY A 271 40.18 5.37 23.08
C GLY A 271 38.77 5.95 22.92
N ILE A 272 38.13 5.76 21.75
CA ILE A 272 36.73 6.15 21.56
C ILE A 272 35.79 5.34 22.45
N ALA A 273 36.05 4.03 22.61
CA ALA A 273 35.24 3.15 23.45
C ALA A 273 35.39 3.48 24.95
N ASP A 274 36.60 3.75 25.41
CA ASP A 274 36.88 4.11 26.81
C ASP A 274 36.29 5.47 27.18
N GLN A 275 36.22 6.40 26.22
CA GLN A 275 35.63 7.72 26.38
C GLN A 275 34.13 7.79 26.05
N GLU A 276 33.38 6.68 26.13
CA GLU A 276 31.94 6.62 25.81
C GLU A 276 31.10 7.74 26.45
N LYS A 277 31.45 8.16 27.68
CA LYS A 277 30.74 9.22 28.42
C LYS A 277 30.98 10.63 27.85
N SER A 278 32.10 10.86 27.18
CA SER A 278 32.47 12.14 26.57
C SER A 278 31.79 12.37 25.22
N ILE A 279 31.06 11.37 24.70
CA ILE A 279 30.19 11.52 23.53
C ILE A 279 28.94 12.30 23.96
N THR A 280 28.72 13.46 23.32
CA THR A 280 27.67 14.45 23.59
C THR A 280 26.82 14.71 22.34
N GLU A 281 25.74 15.46 22.49
CA GLU A 281 24.88 15.89 21.37
C GLU A 281 25.62 16.70 20.30
N ARG A 282 26.75 17.32 20.66
CA ARG A 282 27.55 18.18 19.78
C ARG A 282 28.58 17.42 18.97
N ASN A 283 29.12 16.31 19.47
CA ASN A 283 30.20 15.59 18.81
C ASN A 283 29.82 14.20 18.29
N VAL A 284 28.61 13.70 18.61
CA VAL A 284 28.16 12.36 18.20
C VAL A 284 28.21 12.16 16.68
N HIS A 285 27.92 13.20 15.90
CA HIS A 285 27.94 13.11 14.43
C HIS A 285 29.35 12.89 13.87
N PHE A 286 30.38 13.52 14.44
CA PHE A 286 31.79 13.25 14.07
C PHE A 286 32.16 11.78 14.26
N VAL A 287 31.73 11.18 15.39
CA VAL A 287 31.99 9.76 15.68
C VAL A 287 31.23 8.83 14.72
N PHE A 288 30.07 9.22 14.21
CA PHE A 288 29.40 8.48 13.14
C PHE A 288 30.11 8.62 11.81
N SER A 289 30.57 9.83 11.46
CA SER A 289 31.27 10.10 10.20
C SER A 289 32.51 9.23 10.05
N ILE A 290 33.30 9.02 11.11
CA ILE A 290 34.50 8.18 11.02
C ILE A 290 34.23 6.69 10.74
N LEU A 291 32.99 6.19 10.92
CA LEU A 291 32.64 4.80 10.63
C LEU A 291 32.88 4.44 9.15
N THR A 292 32.87 5.43 8.25
CA THR A 292 33.14 5.23 6.82
C THR A 292 34.57 4.81 6.57
N TYR A 293 35.51 5.23 7.44
CA TYR A 293 36.93 4.96 7.34
C TYR A 293 37.33 3.65 8.01
N LEU A 294 36.63 3.24 9.07
CA LEU A 294 36.89 2.00 9.81
C LEU A 294 36.32 0.78 9.09
N LYS A 295 37.07 -0.31 9.02
CA LYS A 295 36.64 -1.62 8.48
C LYS A 295 36.60 -2.68 9.58
N MET A 296 37.71 -2.93 10.27
CA MET A 296 37.82 -3.98 11.28
C MET A 296 37.13 -3.59 12.58
N SER A 297 37.35 -2.36 13.05
CA SER A 297 36.86 -1.88 14.35
C SER A 297 35.47 -1.25 14.31
N ARG A 298 34.88 -1.08 13.11
CA ARG A 298 33.59 -0.41 12.89
C ARG A 298 32.48 -0.92 13.80
N ARG A 299 32.34 -2.25 13.95
CA ARG A 299 31.29 -2.86 14.77
C ARG A 299 31.45 -2.54 16.26
N ALA A 300 32.68 -2.43 16.75
CA ALA A 300 32.97 -2.09 18.14
C ALA A 300 32.54 -0.64 18.43
N VAL A 301 32.96 0.32 17.59
CA VAL A 301 32.55 1.73 17.71
C VAL A 301 31.03 1.88 17.56
N LEU A 302 30.43 1.19 16.60
CA LEU A 302 28.97 1.19 16.42
C LEU A 302 28.22 0.69 17.66
N THR A 303 28.77 -0.29 18.38
CA THR A 303 28.15 -0.81 19.61
C THR A 303 28.13 0.25 20.72
N VAL A 304 29.18 1.08 20.82
CA VAL A 304 29.24 2.21 21.74
C VAL A 304 28.18 3.25 21.36
N LEU A 305 28.09 3.59 20.07
CA LEU A 305 27.10 4.54 19.54
C LEU A 305 25.65 4.06 19.74
N GLU A 306 25.38 2.76 19.57
CA GLU A 306 24.07 2.14 19.83
C GLU A 306 23.62 2.28 21.30
N ARG A 307 24.56 2.35 22.25
CA ARG A 307 24.26 2.61 23.67
C ARG A 307 24.04 4.08 23.97
N ARG A 308 24.78 4.96 23.29
CA ARG A 308 24.80 6.39 23.61
C ARG A 308 23.71 7.19 22.91
N ILE A 309 23.41 6.92 21.63
CA ILE A 309 22.43 7.71 20.87
C ILE A 309 21.02 7.79 21.51
N PRO A 310 20.47 6.74 22.14
CA PRO A 310 19.16 6.82 22.80
C PRO A 310 19.13 7.73 24.04
N GLN A 311 20.29 8.15 24.54
CA GLN A 311 20.43 9.07 25.67
C GLN A 311 20.63 10.52 25.23
N LEU A 312 20.97 10.76 23.95
CA LEU A 312 21.33 12.07 23.42
C LEU A 312 20.31 12.62 22.42
N TRP A 313 19.51 11.74 21.81
CA TRP A 313 18.71 12.10 20.63
C TRP A 313 17.88 13.38 20.80
N TRP A 314 17.21 13.59 21.93
CA TRP A 314 16.31 14.75 22.12
C TRP A 314 17.01 16.12 22.07
N GLN A 315 18.34 16.16 22.23
CA GLN A 315 19.17 17.38 22.19
C GLN A 315 19.88 17.57 20.84
N MET A 316 19.81 16.60 19.92
CA MET A 316 20.49 16.68 18.64
C MET A 316 19.85 17.72 17.71
N SER A 317 20.71 18.44 16.96
CA SER A 317 20.29 19.38 15.92
C SER A 317 19.88 18.64 14.63
N PRO A 318 19.13 19.31 13.71
CA PRO A 318 18.82 18.75 12.40
C PRO A 318 20.06 18.40 11.58
N ASN A 319 21.07 19.27 11.55
CA ASN A 319 22.33 19.01 10.82
C ASN A 319 23.05 17.76 11.35
N ALA A 320 23.21 17.65 12.68
CA ALA A 320 23.84 16.48 13.28
C ALA A 320 23.06 15.18 12.97
N THR A 321 21.73 15.25 12.91
CA THR A 321 20.86 14.12 12.52
C THR A 321 21.10 13.70 11.08
N ILE A 322 21.18 14.66 10.16
CA ILE A 322 21.42 14.42 8.74
C ILE A 322 22.80 13.77 8.54
N GLU A 323 23.84 14.31 9.19
CA GLU A 323 25.20 13.77 9.07
C GLU A 323 25.30 12.34 9.60
N VAL A 324 24.66 12.05 10.76
CA VAL A 324 24.57 10.68 11.27
C VAL A 324 23.90 9.75 10.27
N LEU A 325 22.77 10.15 9.67
CA LEU A 325 22.08 9.34 8.67
C LEU A 325 22.91 9.16 7.38
N GLN A 326 23.62 10.20 6.93
CA GLN A 326 24.49 10.14 5.76
C GLN A 326 25.69 9.20 5.98
N ALA A 327 26.28 9.20 7.17
CA ALA A 327 27.33 8.26 7.54
C ALA A 327 26.83 6.81 7.47
N LEU A 328 25.63 6.53 8.01
CA LEU A 328 24.99 5.22 7.91
C LEU A 328 24.74 4.79 6.46
N VAL A 329 24.24 5.70 5.61
CA VAL A 329 24.02 5.46 4.17
C VAL A 329 25.33 5.10 3.48
N THR A 330 26.39 5.86 3.75
CA THR A 330 27.72 5.65 3.15
C THR A 330 28.31 4.31 3.57
N CYS A 331 28.15 3.94 4.84
CA CYS A 331 28.56 2.64 5.36
C CYS A 331 27.65 1.48 4.91
N LYS A 332 26.45 1.77 4.36
CA LYS A 332 25.39 0.81 4.05
C LYS A 332 25.00 -0.07 5.25
N ILE A 333 24.89 0.56 6.42
CA ILE A 333 24.49 -0.09 7.67
C ILE A 333 23.25 0.58 8.23
N SER A 334 22.30 -0.22 8.71
CA SER A 334 21.04 0.28 9.30
C SER A 334 20.85 -0.35 10.69
N PRO A 335 21.57 0.14 11.72
CA PRO A 335 21.48 -0.40 13.07
C PRO A 335 20.11 -0.05 13.66
N TYR A 336 19.30 -1.08 13.93
CA TYR A 336 17.89 -0.92 14.26
C TYR A 336 17.62 0.08 15.41
N ARG A 337 18.42 0.04 16.48
CA ARG A 337 18.25 0.95 17.62
C ARG A 337 18.55 2.41 17.25
N VAL A 338 19.56 2.63 16.41
CA VAL A 338 19.96 3.96 15.95
C VAL A 338 18.87 4.53 15.05
N THR A 339 18.50 3.80 13.99
CA THR A 339 17.51 4.27 13.02
C THR A 339 16.13 4.49 13.65
N GLN A 340 15.71 3.62 14.58
CA GLN A 340 14.49 3.80 15.37
C GLN A 340 14.53 5.06 16.25
N THR A 341 15.69 5.36 16.86
CA THR A 341 15.87 6.55 17.69
C THR A 341 15.79 7.82 16.84
N LEU A 342 16.41 7.82 15.66
CA LEU A 342 16.37 8.94 14.72
C LEU A 342 14.98 9.14 14.11
N ALA A 343 14.24 8.06 13.85
CA ALA A 343 12.83 8.12 13.43
C ALA A 343 11.95 8.77 14.51
N ARG A 344 12.18 8.43 15.78
CA ARG A 344 11.52 9.09 16.93
C ARG A 344 11.91 10.57 17.05
N TRP A 345 13.18 10.90 16.83
CA TRP A 345 13.64 12.29 16.79
C TRP A 345 12.90 13.09 15.73
N LEU A 346 12.81 12.57 14.50
CA LEU A 346 12.12 13.23 13.39
C LEU A 346 10.66 13.54 13.75
N ASN A 347 9.92 12.57 14.27
CA ASN A 347 8.53 12.78 14.67
C ASN A 347 8.40 13.85 15.77
N THR A 348 9.33 13.88 16.73
CA THR A 348 9.30 14.85 17.83
C THR A 348 9.59 16.27 17.32
N ASN A 349 10.60 16.41 16.45
CA ASN A 349 11.13 17.70 16.00
C ASN A 349 10.60 18.17 14.64
N ILE A 350 9.61 17.48 14.06
CA ILE A 350 9.04 17.80 12.73
C ILE A 350 8.62 19.26 12.51
N HIS A 351 8.33 19.99 13.59
CA HIS A 351 7.93 21.39 13.59
C HIS A 351 9.12 22.37 13.49
N ALA A 352 10.32 21.94 13.85
CA ALA A 352 11.56 22.72 13.82
C ALA A 352 12.43 22.41 12.59
N VAL A 353 12.12 21.34 11.85
CA VAL A 353 12.85 20.90 10.66
C VAL A 353 12.38 21.68 9.43
N THR A 354 13.33 22.19 8.64
CA THR A 354 13.06 22.90 7.38
C THR A 354 12.68 21.95 6.24
N GLU A 355 12.20 22.48 5.11
CA GLU A 355 11.80 21.66 3.96
C GLU A 355 12.95 20.84 3.38
N ASP A 356 14.14 21.45 3.25
CA ASP A 356 15.33 20.79 2.69
C ASP A 356 15.90 19.74 3.64
N GLU A 357 15.93 20.04 4.94
CA GLU A 357 16.34 19.09 5.98
C GLU A 357 15.42 17.87 6.04
N LEU A 358 14.10 18.08 5.96
CA LEU A 358 13.14 16.98 5.94
C LEU A 358 13.34 16.10 4.70
N GLY A 359 13.59 16.72 3.54
CA GLY A 359 13.90 16.02 2.30
C GLY A 359 15.15 15.13 2.45
N ALA A 360 16.25 15.67 2.99
CA ALA A 360 17.50 14.94 3.19
C ALA A 360 17.33 13.76 4.17
N ILE A 361 16.60 13.96 5.27
CA ILE A 361 16.33 12.92 6.27
C ILE A 361 15.52 11.78 5.66
N LEU A 362 14.43 12.08 4.95
CA LEU A 362 13.59 11.07 4.32
C LEU A 362 14.32 10.30 3.23
N GLU A 363 15.13 10.98 2.43
CA GLU A 363 15.99 10.35 1.43
C GLU A 363 16.99 9.40 2.08
N ALA A 364 17.62 9.80 3.18
CA ALA A 364 18.56 8.93 3.89
C ALA A 364 17.86 7.68 4.46
N PHE A 365 16.65 7.81 5.05
CA PHE A 365 15.87 6.65 5.49
C PHE A 365 15.48 5.73 4.34
N THR A 366 15.07 6.29 3.19
CA THR A 366 14.79 5.51 1.98
C THR A 366 16.03 4.77 1.49
N ASN A 367 17.21 5.41 1.46
CA ASN A 367 18.45 4.76 1.04
C ASN A 367 18.98 3.71 2.03
N LEU A 368 18.52 3.75 3.29
CA LEU A 368 18.80 2.74 4.33
C LEU A 368 17.78 1.59 4.36
N ASP A 369 16.82 1.57 3.43
CA ASP A 369 15.69 0.64 3.41
C ASP A 369 14.96 0.56 4.77
N TYR A 370 14.85 1.69 5.47
CA TYR A 370 14.24 1.79 6.80
C TYR A 370 13.01 2.69 6.81
N SER A 371 11.89 2.16 7.31
CA SER A 371 10.67 2.91 7.58
C SER A 371 9.92 2.32 8.77
N ASP A 372 9.28 3.18 9.56
CA ASP A 372 8.48 2.78 10.72
C ASP A 372 7.29 3.72 10.93
N SER A 373 6.45 3.40 11.92
CA SER A 373 5.28 4.22 12.26
C SER A 373 5.61 5.64 12.75
N GLN A 374 6.84 5.91 13.21
CA GLN A 374 7.23 7.25 13.66
C GLN A 374 7.48 8.15 12.45
N ILE A 375 8.17 7.64 11.42
CA ILE A 375 8.40 8.36 10.16
C ILE A 375 7.05 8.66 9.49
N GLU A 376 6.17 7.66 9.38
CA GLU A 376 4.84 7.85 8.78
C GLU A 376 4.04 8.94 9.51
N ARG A 377 4.02 8.92 10.86
CA ARG A 377 3.35 9.95 11.68
C ARG A 377 3.98 11.33 11.53
N ALA A 378 5.30 11.42 11.39
CA ALA A 378 5.99 12.68 11.17
C ALA A 378 5.55 13.31 9.84
N ILE A 379 5.60 12.53 8.75
CA ILE A 379 5.16 12.97 7.42
C ILE A 379 3.68 13.36 7.46
N GLU A 380 2.82 12.55 8.07
CA GLU A 380 1.39 12.84 8.19
C GLU A 380 1.13 14.19 8.90
N ARG A 381 1.79 14.44 10.03
CA ARG A 381 1.66 15.70 10.78
C ARG A 381 2.16 16.89 9.96
N TYR A 382 3.27 16.72 9.25
CA TYR A 382 3.83 17.76 8.39
C TYR A 382 2.88 18.12 7.25
N VAL A 383 2.40 17.11 6.51
CA VAL A 383 1.47 17.29 5.38
C VAL A 383 0.13 17.88 5.84
N LYS A 384 -0.39 17.48 7.01
CA LYS A 384 -1.60 18.08 7.59
C LYS A 384 -1.41 19.57 7.93
N ALA A 385 -0.24 19.96 8.42
CA ALA A 385 0.04 21.34 8.83
C ALA A 385 0.36 22.28 7.66
N LYS A 386 1.15 21.82 6.69
CA LYS A 386 1.64 22.62 5.56
C LYS A 386 0.83 22.37 4.28
N GLY A 387 0.59 21.11 3.92
CA GLY A 387 -0.21 20.70 2.76
C GLY A 387 0.16 21.45 1.49
N VAL A 388 -0.78 22.27 0.99
CA VAL A 388 -0.63 23.09 -0.22
C VAL A 388 0.42 24.22 -0.06
N LYS A 389 0.75 24.62 1.17
CA LYS A 389 1.70 25.71 1.48
C LYS A 389 3.18 25.29 1.43
N VAL A 390 3.47 24.03 1.08
CA VAL A 390 4.86 23.58 0.88
C VAL A 390 5.46 24.37 -0.29
N SER A 391 6.71 24.82 -0.18
CA SER A 391 7.36 25.59 -1.24
C SER A 391 8.18 24.70 -2.18
N SER A 392 8.83 23.67 -1.63
CA SER A 392 9.72 22.76 -2.32
C SER A 392 8.96 21.59 -2.98
N GLN A 393 9.00 21.52 -4.30
CA GLN A 393 8.47 20.39 -5.07
C GLN A 393 9.25 19.10 -4.81
N ASN A 394 10.57 19.24 -4.59
CA ASN A 394 11.47 18.12 -4.28
C ASN A 394 11.05 17.40 -3.01
N LEU A 395 10.59 18.13 -1.98
CA LEU A 395 10.12 17.51 -0.75
C LEU A 395 8.90 16.61 -1.00
N ILE A 396 7.90 17.08 -1.76
CA ILE A 396 6.71 16.28 -2.08
C ILE A 396 7.07 15.04 -2.89
N VAL A 397 7.97 15.19 -3.86
CA VAL A 397 8.52 14.06 -4.64
C VAL A 397 9.21 13.05 -3.72
N THR A 398 10.02 13.50 -2.76
CA THR A 398 10.70 12.64 -1.80
C THR A 398 9.70 11.92 -0.88
N ILE A 399 8.67 12.62 -0.40
CA ILE A 399 7.58 12.01 0.39
C ILE A 399 6.87 10.91 -0.40
N LEU A 400 6.46 11.20 -1.64
CA LEU A 400 5.77 10.25 -2.50
C LEU A 400 6.65 9.05 -2.87
N ARG A 401 7.94 9.27 -3.12
CA ARG A 401 8.93 8.18 -3.32
C ARG A 401 9.06 7.31 -2.07
N HIS A 402 9.13 7.91 -0.89
CA HIS A 402 9.17 7.18 0.38
C HIS A 402 7.90 6.34 0.56
N CYS A 403 6.73 6.89 0.25
CA CYS A 403 5.46 6.15 0.27
C CYS A 403 5.44 4.99 -0.73
N GLU A 404 5.96 5.18 -1.94
CA GLU A 404 6.04 4.14 -2.96
C GLU A 404 6.96 2.98 -2.53
N GLU A 405 8.18 3.29 -2.08
CA GLU A 405 9.20 2.29 -1.71
C GLU A 405 8.72 1.39 -0.56
N PHE A 406 8.19 2.00 0.50
CA PHE A 406 7.72 1.30 1.69
C PHE A 406 6.24 0.89 1.62
N ARG A 407 5.59 1.12 0.47
CA ARG A 407 4.18 0.82 0.22
C ARG A 407 3.23 1.42 1.29
N LEU A 408 3.49 2.66 1.69
CA LEU A 408 2.72 3.38 2.71
C LEU A 408 1.44 3.95 2.12
N ARG A 409 0.31 3.29 2.41
CA ARG A 409 -1.03 3.70 1.94
C ARG A 409 -1.76 4.58 2.97
N ASN A 410 -1.15 5.70 3.35
CA ASN A 410 -1.74 6.64 4.29
C ASN A 410 -2.59 7.70 3.55
N ALA A 411 -3.89 7.69 3.80
CA ALA A 411 -4.83 8.58 3.11
C ALA A 411 -4.55 10.07 3.36
N HIS A 412 -4.06 10.46 4.53
CA HIS A 412 -3.78 11.86 4.83
C HIS A 412 -2.57 12.39 4.06
N ILE A 413 -1.52 11.58 3.96
CA ILE A 413 -0.31 11.93 3.21
C ILE A 413 -0.65 12.02 1.72
N LEU A 414 -1.26 10.97 1.16
CA LEU A 414 -1.53 10.89 -0.27
C LEU A 414 -2.53 11.96 -0.75
N ASN A 415 -3.59 12.24 0.03
CA ASN A 415 -4.52 13.33 -0.32
C ASN A 415 -3.86 14.71 -0.20
N GLY A 416 -2.98 14.93 0.79
CA GLY A 416 -2.25 16.20 0.89
C GLY A 416 -1.32 16.43 -0.30
N CYS A 417 -0.62 15.39 -0.75
CA CYS A 417 0.23 15.46 -1.94
C CYS A 417 -0.59 15.65 -3.24
N SER A 418 -1.78 15.04 -3.37
CA SER A 418 -2.64 15.26 -4.53
C SER A 418 -3.19 16.69 -4.57
N GLU A 419 -3.58 17.26 -3.44
CA GLU A 419 -4.03 18.67 -3.37
C GLU A 419 -2.90 19.64 -3.71
N PHE A 420 -1.68 19.38 -3.23
CA PHE A 420 -0.50 20.14 -3.62
C PHE A 420 -0.29 20.12 -5.14
N PHE A 421 -0.40 18.94 -5.76
CA PHE A 421 -0.28 18.80 -7.22
C PHE A 421 -1.36 19.61 -7.95
N ILE A 422 -2.62 19.53 -7.52
CA ILE A 422 -3.75 20.26 -8.14
C ILE A 422 -3.53 21.77 -8.12
N VAL A 423 -3.04 22.33 -7.01
CA VAL A 423 -2.90 23.79 -6.85
C VAL A 423 -1.64 24.31 -7.53
N ASN A 424 -0.53 23.57 -7.47
CA ASN A 424 0.78 24.03 -7.93
C ASN A 424 1.17 23.51 -9.32
N PHE A 425 0.29 22.82 -10.05
CA PHE A 425 0.62 22.15 -11.32
C PHE A 425 1.31 23.07 -12.34
N GLY A 426 0.94 24.36 -12.40
CA GLY A 426 1.51 25.31 -13.36
C GLY A 426 2.98 25.65 -13.13
N GLN A 427 3.51 25.36 -11.94
CA GLN A 427 4.91 25.60 -11.57
C GLN A 427 5.75 24.31 -11.59
N LEU A 428 5.13 23.14 -11.77
CA LEU A 428 5.81 21.84 -11.69
C LEU A 428 6.72 21.59 -12.88
N GLU A 429 7.91 21.06 -12.61
CA GLU A 429 8.80 20.60 -13.68
C GLU A 429 8.25 19.31 -14.33
N PRO A 430 8.19 19.21 -15.67
CA PRO A 430 7.68 18.02 -16.36
C PRO A 430 8.38 16.71 -15.99
N ALA A 431 9.65 16.76 -15.58
CA ALA A 431 10.42 15.59 -15.16
C ALA A 431 9.86 14.93 -13.88
N TYR A 432 9.15 15.67 -13.02
CA TYR A 432 8.60 15.14 -11.77
C TYR A 432 7.26 14.44 -11.93
N LEU A 433 6.58 14.56 -13.09
CA LEU A 433 5.22 14.05 -13.25
C LEU A 433 5.09 12.55 -12.90
N ARG A 434 6.08 11.74 -13.30
CA ARG A 434 6.13 10.32 -12.93
C ARG A 434 6.12 10.14 -11.40
N ALA A 435 6.97 10.89 -10.70
CA ALA A 435 7.09 10.77 -9.24
C ALA A 435 5.85 11.29 -8.50
N PHE A 436 5.12 12.25 -9.08
CA PHE A 436 3.84 12.70 -8.53
C PHE A 436 2.72 11.68 -8.73
N PHE A 437 2.66 11.01 -9.88
CA PHE A 437 1.49 10.22 -10.26
C PHE A 437 1.65 8.73 -10.00
N CYS A 438 2.79 8.13 -10.34
CA CYS A 438 2.98 6.68 -10.26
C CYS A 438 2.74 6.07 -8.88
N PRO A 439 3.12 6.72 -7.75
CA PRO A 439 2.84 6.20 -6.42
C PRO A 439 1.35 5.91 -6.16
N PHE A 440 0.44 6.70 -6.73
CA PHE A 440 -1.00 6.47 -6.61
C PHE A 440 -1.41 5.14 -7.26
N GLY A 441 -0.91 4.84 -8.47
CA GLY A 441 -1.19 3.56 -9.12
C GLY A 441 -0.44 2.38 -8.51
N THR A 442 0.79 2.57 -8.02
CA THR A 442 1.52 1.51 -7.29
C THR A 442 0.75 1.14 -6.03
N LEU A 443 0.27 2.12 -5.28
CA LEU A 443 -0.46 1.90 -4.03
C LEU A 443 -1.94 1.54 -4.21
N ASP A 444 -2.49 1.62 -5.43
CA ASP A 444 -3.93 1.48 -5.75
C ASP A 444 -4.83 2.56 -5.09
N PHE A 445 -4.34 3.80 -4.97
CA PHE A 445 -5.00 4.87 -4.20
C PHE A 445 -5.64 5.91 -5.11
N VAL A 446 -6.96 6.08 -4.98
CA VAL A 446 -7.70 7.17 -5.64
C VAL A 446 -7.88 8.33 -4.65
N PRO A 447 -7.39 9.54 -4.95
CA PRO A 447 -7.55 10.71 -4.10
C PRO A 447 -9.01 11.11 -3.86
N MET A 448 -9.28 11.85 -2.79
CA MET A 448 -10.63 12.36 -2.46
C MET A 448 -11.19 13.27 -3.58
N ASN A 449 -10.37 14.19 -4.12
CA ASN A 449 -10.74 15.06 -5.24
C ASN A 449 -10.36 14.45 -6.60
N ALA A 450 -10.75 13.18 -6.82
CA ALA A 450 -10.35 12.39 -7.97
C ALA A 450 -10.55 13.09 -9.32
N THR A 451 -11.74 13.67 -9.57
CA THR A 451 -12.06 14.33 -10.84
C THR A 451 -11.07 15.44 -11.16
N LYS A 452 -10.91 16.40 -10.24
CA LYS A 452 -9.99 17.53 -10.42
C LYS A 452 -8.53 17.08 -10.53
N PHE A 453 -8.13 16.06 -9.77
CA PHE A 453 -6.79 15.48 -9.85
C PHE A 453 -6.50 14.93 -11.24
N PHE A 454 -7.38 14.08 -11.78
CA PHE A 454 -7.20 13.49 -13.11
C PHE A 454 -7.35 14.51 -14.24
N ASP A 455 -8.24 15.49 -14.12
CA ASP A 455 -8.35 16.60 -15.09
C ASP A 455 -7.05 17.40 -15.14
N THR A 456 -6.47 17.71 -13.98
CA THR A 456 -5.17 18.41 -13.89
C THR A 456 -4.05 17.56 -14.47
N MET A 457 -4.03 16.25 -14.18
CA MET A 457 -3.06 15.32 -14.76
C MET A 457 -3.16 15.25 -16.29
N ASN A 458 -4.37 15.13 -16.83
CA ASN A 458 -4.61 15.10 -18.28
C ASN A 458 -4.18 16.40 -18.94
N MET A 459 -4.53 17.55 -18.35
CA MET A 459 -4.13 18.86 -18.86
C MET A 459 -2.61 19.04 -18.82
N PHE A 460 -1.94 18.70 -17.71
CA PHE A 460 -0.48 18.82 -17.60
C PHE A 460 0.24 17.91 -18.60
N LEU A 461 -0.24 16.66 -18.75
CA LEU A 461 0.31 15.72 -19.71
C LEU A 461 0.11 16.21 -21.15
N ASP A 462 -1.02 16.81 -21.48
CA ASP A 462 -1.29 17.37 -22.80
C ASP A 462 -0.35 18.53 -23.14
N LEU A 463 -0.14 19.46 -22.19
CA LEU A 463 0.74 20.62 -22.33
C LEU A 463 2.23 20.25 -22.44
N HIS A 464 2.64 19.15 -21.82
CA HIS A 464 4.06 18.82 -21.63
C HIS A 464 4.48 17.46 -22.19
N PHE A 465 3.62 16.78 -22.97
CA PHE A 465 3.85 15.43 -23.49
C PHE A 465 5.24 15.24 -24.12
N ALA A 466 5.67 16.18 -24.97
CA ALA A 466 6.95 16.11 -25.67
C ALA A 466 8.19 16.31 -24.77
N LYS A 467 8.01 16.92 -23.59
CA LYS A 467 9.09 17.19 -22.62
C LYS A 467 9.31 16.03 -21.65
N ILE A 468 8.35 15.11 -21.54
CA ILE A 468 8.40 13.95 -20.65
C ILE A 468 9.16 12.82 -21.34
N ARG A 469 10.01 12.10 -20.58
CA ARG A 469 10.76 10.97 -21.14
C ARG A 469 9.79 9.85 -21.56
N PRO A 470 9.98 9.19 -22.72
CA PRO A 470 9.08 8.13 -23.18
C PRO A 470 8.88 6.99 -22.17
N THR A 471 9.92 6.64 -21.40
CA THR A 471 9.84 5.63 -20.33
C THR A 471 8.91 6.06 -19.21
N ASP A 472 8.94 7.35 -18.85
CA ASP A 472 8.10 7.93 -17.79
C ASP A 472 6.64 8.03 -18.27
N THR A 473 6.42 8.37 -19.54
CA THR A 473 5.09 8.37 -20.15
C THR A 473 4.45 6.98 -20.10
N ILE A 474 5.21 5.92 -20.36
CA ILE A 474 4.70 4.54 -20.29
C ILE A 474 4.39 4.14 -18.84
N ASP A 475 5.23 4.54 -17.88
CA ASP A 475 4.95 4.33 -16.46
C ASP A 475 3.64 5.03 -16.04
N ILE A 476 3.42 6.28 -16.49
CA ILE A 476 2.20 7.05 -16.24
C ILE A 476 0.98 6.36 -16.86
N MET A 477 1.07 5.88 -18.11
CA MET A 477 -0.04 5.12 -18.73
C MET A 477 -0.35 3.83 -17.99
N PHE A 478 0.68 3.14 -17.53
CA PHE A 478 0.51 1.94 -16.70
C PHE A 478 -0.16 2.28 -15.36
N THR A 479 0.15 3.43 -14.77
CA THR A 479 -0.54 3.94 -13.58
C THR A 479 -2.03 4.21 -13.84
N TYR A 480 -2.38 4.80 -15.00
CA TYR A 480 -3.77 5.02 -15.39
C TYR A 480 -4.58 3.72 -15.43
N ILE A 481 -4.05 2.67 -16.05
CA ILE A 481 -4.74 1.37 -16.11
C ILE A 481 -4.85 0.71 -14.73
N CYS A 482 -3.82 0.83 -13.88
CA CYS A 482 -3.89 0.37 -12.49
C CYS A 482 -5.06 1.01 -11.73
N LEU A 483 -5.31 2.31 -11.96
CA LEU A 483 -6.35 3.11 -11.32
C LEU A 483 -7.72 3.09 -12.03
N GLU A 484 -7.94 2.21 -13.01
CA GLU A 484 -9.21 2.11 -13.76
C GLU A 484 -9.60 3.43 -14.44
N ARG A 485 -8.62 4.03 -15.12
CA ARG A 485 -8.77 5.26 -15.90
C ARG A 485 -8.17 5.06 -17.28
N PHE A 486 -8.89 5.49 -18.32
CA PHE A 486 -8.55 5.18 -19.71
C PHE A 486 -8.36 6.47 -20.51
N PRO A 487 -7.13 7.01 -20.59
CA PRO A 487 -6.89 8.31 -21.19
C PRO A 487 -6.71 8.19 -22.72
N LEU A 488 -7.82 7.95 -23.43
CA LEU A 488 -7.85 7.65 -24.86
C LEU A 488 -7.18 8.72 -25.75
N ASN A 489 -7.19 9.98 -25.32
CA ASN A 489 -6.58 11.11 -26.04
C ASN A 489 -5.07 10.94 -26.29
N PHE A 490 -4.37 10.14 -25.48
CA PHE A 490 -2.91 9.93 -25.62
C PHE A 490 -2.56 8.66 -26.38
N VAL A 491 -3.51 7.76 -26.64
CA VAL A 491 -3.28 6.48 -27.33
C VAL A 491 -2.57 6.69 -28.66
N ASN A 492 -3.13 7.55 -29.52
CA ASN A 492 -2.56 7.85 -30.84
C ASN A 492 -1.17 8.49 -30.78
N ARG A 493 -0.83 9.16 -29.68
CA ARG A 493 0.49 9.78 -29.48
C ARG A 493 1.54 8.75 -29.05
N ILE A 494 1.14 7.76 -28.26
CA ILE A 494 2.04 6.74 -27.69
C ILE A 494 2.30 5.62 -28.68
N PHE A 495 1.28 5.20 -29.45
CA PHE A 495 1.45 4.19 -30.50
C PHE A 495 1.93 4.77 -31.85
N ASN A 496 2.30 6.05 -31.87
CA ASN A 496 2.92 6.67 -33.04
C ASN A 496 4.30 6.04 -33.32
N PRO A 497 4.65 5.68 -34.57
CA PRO A 497 5.96 5.14 -34.94
C PRO A 497 7.14 5.99 -34.43
N TYR A 498 7.03 7.31 -34.50
CA TYR A 498 8.06 8.23 -34.00
C TYR A 498 8.29 8.07 -32.49
N PHE A 499 7.22 7.94 -31.70
CA PHE A 499 7.34 7.73 -30.26
C PHE A 499 8.05 6.41 -29.94
N LEU A 500 7.70 5.34 -30.65
CA LEU A 500 8.29 4.01 -30.48
C LEU A 500 9.77 3.98 -30.88
N ASP A 501 10.15 4.68 -31.96
CA ASP A 501 11.55 4.81 -32.38
C ASP A 501 12.38 5.58 -31.34
N VAL A 502 11.85 6.70 -30.83
CA VAL A 502 12.52 7.47 -29.76
C VAL A 502 12.65 6.65 -28.49
N LEU A 503 11.62 5.86 -28.13
CA LEU A 503 11.68 4.93 -27.00
C LEU A 503 12.80 3.91 -27.19
N HIS A 504 12.95 3.32 -28.38
CA HIS A 504 14.01 2.34 -28.67
C HIS A 504 15.41 2.96 -28.67
N ALA A 505 15.57 4.15 -29.24
CA ALA A 505 16.86 4.82 -29.31
C ALA A 505 17.36 5.30 -27.93
N LYS A 506 16.46 5.78 -27.05
CA LYS A 506 16.83 6.41 -25.77
C LYS A 506 16.83 5.47 -24.57
N THR A 507 16.33 4.23 -24.70
CA THR A 507 16.21 3.29 -23.57
C THR A 507 17.34 2.26 -23.58
N ARG A 508 18.01 2.08 -22.44
CA ARG A 508 19.03 1.03 -22.29
C ARG A 508 18.42 -0.35 -22.52
N PRO A 509 19.12 -1.29 -23.19
CA PRO A 509 18.59 -2.61 -23.53
C PRO A 509 17.99 -3.36 -22.32
N GLU A 510 18.65 -3.31 -21.17
CA GLU A 510 18.21 -3.96 -19.92
C GLU A 510 16.85 -3.47 -19.41
N ARG A 511 16.50 -2.20 -19.67
CA ARG A 511 15.20 -1.61 -19.26
C ARG A 511 14.15 -1.69 -20.34
N LEU A 512 14.55 -1.88 -21.60
CA LEU A 512 13.65 -1.81 -22.73
C LEU A 512 12.59 -2.93 -22.69
N ASP A 513 12.96 -4.13 -22.26
CA ASP A 513 12.03 -5.25 -22.15
C ASP A 513 10.95 -5.02 -21.08
N VAL A 514 11.32 -4.44 -19.93
CA VAL A 514 10.36 -4.07 -18.87
C VAL A 514 9.37 -3.03 -19.38
N VAL A 515 9.86 -2.00 -20.06
CA VAL A 515 9.04 -0.90 -20.57
C VAL A 515 8.12 -1.37 -21.70
N ARG A 516 8.62 -2.19 -22.63
CA ARG A 516 7.78 -2.87 -23.65
C ARG A 516 6.71 -3.75 -23.01
N GLY A 517 7.07 -4.47 -21.95
CA GLY A 517 6.15 -5.28 -21.17
C GLY A 517 4.99 -4.46 -20.61
N LYS A 518 5.28 -3.30 -20.00
CA LYS A 518 4.26 -2.36 -19.49
C LYS A 518 3.38 -1.80 -20.61
N LEU A 519 3.98 -1.42 -21.73
CA LEU A 519 3.23 -0.88 -22.87
C LEU A 519 2.24 -1.92 -23.45
N LYS A 520 2.64 -3.19 -23.55
CA LYS A 520 1.73 -4.29 -23.95
C LYS A 520 0.62 -4.53 -22.93
N VAL A 521 0.95 -4.45 -21.64
CA VAL A 521 -0.05 -4.57 -20.57
C VAL A 521 -1.06 -3.43 -20.64
N PHE A 522 -0.62 -2.20 -20.94
CA PHE A 522 -1.49 -1.05 -21.15
C PHE A 522 -2.43 -1.25 -22.36
N ASP A 523 -1.91 -1.64 -23.53
CA ASP A 523 -2.71 -1.94 -24.72
C ASP A 523 -3.76 -3.03 -24.47
N THR A 524 -3.35 -4.10 -23.79
CA THR A 524 -4.24 -5.21 -23.40
C THR A 524 -5.28 -4.76 -22.37
N GLY A 525 -4.88 -3.94 -21.39
CA GLY A 525 -5.78 -3.42 -20.37
C GLY A 525 -6.86 -2.53 -20.96
N LEU A 526 -6.51 -1.63 -21.88
CA LEU A 526 -7.49 -0.84 -22.63
C LEU A 526 -8.45 -1.74 -23.39
N THR A 527 -7.95 -2.78 -24.07
CA THR A 527 -8.78 -3.75 -24.82
C THR A 527 -9.78 -4.47 -23.91
N LEU A 528 -9.40 -4.78 -22.66
CA LEU A 528 -10.24 -5.54 -21.74
C LEU A 528 -11.21 -4.66 -20.92
N GLU A 529 -10.82 -3.42 -20.62
CA GLU A 529 -11.52 -2.57 -19.66
C GLU A 529 -12.20 -1.34 -20.30
N CYS A 530 -11.83 -0.93 -21.51
CA CYS A 530 -12.37 0.25 -22.20
C CYS A 530 -13.20 -0.14 -23.43
N ALA A 531 -14.51 0.11 -23.40
CA ALA A 531 -15.42 -0.24 -24.49
C ALA A 531 -15.18 0.57 -25.77
N ASP A 532 -14.72 1.82 -25.64
CA ASP A 532 -14.48 2.74 -26.76
C ASP A 532 -13.07 2.58 -27.39
N TYR A 533 -12.35 1.50 -27.06
CA TYR A 533 -11.01 1.24 -27.60
C TYR A 533 -11.04 0.05 -28.56
N ASP A 534 -10.73 0.32 -29.83
CA ASP A 534 -10.75 -0.67 -30.93
C ASP A 534 -9.48 -1.56 -31.01
N GLY A 535 -8.61 -1.52 -30.00
CA GLY A 535 -7.35 -2.29 -29.96
C GLY A 535 -7.52 -3.81 -29.71
N PRO A 536 -6.42 -4.58 -29.60
CA PRO A 536 -5.05 -4.14 -29.34
C PRO A 536 -4.27 -3.74 -30.60
N LEU A 537 -3.40 -2.73 -30.47
CA LEU A 537 -2.59 -2.18 -31.58
C LEU A 537 -1.20 -2.84 -31.69
N LEU A 538 -0.71 -3.47 -30.63
CA LEU A 538 0.59 -4.15 -30.64
C LEU A 538 0.48 -5.63 -31.03
N PRO A 539 1.49 -6.18 -31.73
CA PRO A 539 1.49 -7.57 -32.14
C PRO A 539 1.54 -8.53 -30.94
N ARG A 540 0.86 -9.67 -31.10
CA ARG A 540 0.82 -10.74 -30.09
C ARG A 540 2.17 -11.44 -29.99
N ASP A 541 2.50 -11.89 -28.78
CA ASP A 541 3.66 -12.75 -28.54
C ASP A 541 3.35 -14.17 -29.02
N HIS A 542 3.87 -14.54 -30.20
CA HIS A 542 3.69 -15.89 -30.77
C HIS A 542 4.80 -16.87 -30.36
N SER A 543 5.90 -16.37 -29.80
CA SER A 543 7.05 -17.18 -29.38
C SER A 543 7.01 -17.51 -27.89
N ALA A 544 7.21 -18.77 -27.52
CA ALA A 544 7.42 -19.18 -26.14
C ALA A 544 8.68 -18.50 -25.57
N LYS A 545 8.50 -17.50 -24.71
CA LYS A 545 9.58 -16.88 -23.93
C LYS A 545 9.53 -17.40 -22.50
N ALA A 546 10.70 -17.61 -21.90
CA ALA A 546 10.78 -17.94 -20.48
C ALA A 546 10.27 -16.75 -19.66
N VAL A 547 9.19 -16.95 -18.90
CA VAL A 547 8.67 -15.96 -17.95
C VAL A 547 9.33 -16.21 -16.59
N PHE A 548 9.67 -15.14 -15.88
CA PHE A 548 10.15 -15.27 -14.50
C PHE A 548 9.06 -15.79 -13.58
N HIS A 549 9.39 -16.77 -12.74
CA HIS A 549 8.50 -17.34 -11.73
C HIS A 549 9.14 -17.20 -10.34
N ASP A 550 8.42 -16.66 -9.36
CA ASP A 550 8.94 -16.55 -8.00
C ASP A 550 9.06 -17.96 -7.37
N GLY A 551 10.26 -18.31 -6.92
CA GLY A 551 10.55 -19.62 -6.34
C GLY A 551 9.81 -19.89 -5.02
N ARG A 552 9.41 -18.85 -4.27
CA ARG A 552 8.61 -18.97 -3.03
C ARG A 552 7.21 -19.46 -3.36
N ILE A 553 6.56 -18.82 -4.34
CA ILE A 553 5.24 -19.23 -4.84
C ILE A 553 5.31 -20.67 -5.36
N LYS A 554 6.33 -20.99 -6.17
CA LYS A 554 6.53 -22.34 -6.69
C LYS A 554 6.62 -23.40 -5.59
N ARG A 555 7.38 -23.13 -4.52
CA ARG A 555 7.53 -24.06 -3.39
C ARG A 555 6.24 -24.23 -2.61
N ILE A 556 5.50 -23.15 -2.32
CA ILE A 556 4.27 -23.27 -1.53
C ILE A 556 3.15 -23.95 -2.32
N ILE A 557 3.00 -23.65 -3.62
CA ILE A 557 2.03 -24.35 -4.49
C ILE A 557 2.33 -25.85 -4.56
N ASN A 558 3.60 -26.22 -4.73
CA ASN A 558 4.00 -27.62 -4.71
C ASN A 558 3.75 -28.31 -3.37
N TYR A 559 3.74 -27.56 -2.28
CA TYR A 559 3.44 -28.09 -0.95
C TYR A 559 1.93 -28.36 -0.78
N ILE A 560 1.07 -27.41 -1.16
CA ILE A 560 -0.40 -27.51 -1.01
C ILE A 560 -1.09 -28.20 -2.20
N THR A 561 -0.33 -28.93 -3.01
CA THR A 561 -0.81 -29.50 -4.28
C THR A 561 -1.95 -30.49 -4.05
N SER A 562 -1.81 -31.39 -3.08
CA SER A 562 -2.84 -32.39 -2.76
C SER A 562 -4.19 -31.76 -2.43
N GLU A 563 -4.17 -30.70 -1.61
CA GLU A 563 -5.37 -29.99 -1.18
C GLU A 563 -6.01 -29.22 -2.34
N LEU A 564 -5.20 -28.63 -3.22
CA LEU A 564 -5.70 -27.96 -4.42
C LEU A 564 -6.27 -28.94 -5.45
N GLU A 565 -5.64 -30.10 -5.66
CA GLU A 565 -6.13 -31.16 -6.55
C GLU A 565 -7.48 -31.69 -6.09
N GLU A 566 -7.65 -31.91 -4.78
CA GLU A 566 -8.92 -32.33 -4.22
C GLU A 566 -10.02 -31.27 -4.41
N LEU A 567 -9.70 -29.99 -4.20
CA LEU A 567 -10.63 -28.89 -4.44
C LEU A 567 -10.98 -28.68 -5.92
N ALA A 568 -10.06 -29.01 -6.83
CA ALA A 568 -10.28 -28.97 -8.27
C ALA A 568 -11.13 -30.15 -8.78
N GLY A 569 -11.29 -31.21 -7.98
CA GLY A 569 -12.00 -32.43 -8.36
C GLY A 569 -11.11 -33.51 -9.00
N GLY A 570 -9.79 -33.40 -8.86
CA GLY A 570 -8.80 -34.36 -9.39
C GLY A 570 -7.56 -33.68 -9.98
N PRO A 571 -6.42 -34.38 -10.08
CA PRO A 571 -5.18 -33.85 -10.68
C PRO A 571 -5.34 -33.46 -12.16
N GLU A 572 -6.24 -34.12 -12.89
CA GLU A 572 -6.59 -33.83 -14.29
C GLU A 572 -7.41 -32.54 -14.49
N CYS A 573 -7.93 -31.97 -13.39
CA CYS A 573 -8.72 -30.74 -13.37
C CYS A 573 -7.91 -29.52 -12.93
N MET A 574 -6.58 -29.66 -12.81
CA MET A 574 -5.70 -28.60 -12.31
C MET A 574 -4.43 -28.47 -13.16
N THR A 575 -4.11 -27.24 -13.56
CA THR A 575 -2.83 -26.90 -14.20
C THR A 575 -2.08 -25.84 -13.41
N LYS A 576 -0.76 -25.98 -13.27
CA LYS A 576 0.11 -25.03 -12.55
C LYS A 576 0.86 -24.12 -13.53
N PHE A 577 1.08 -22.87 -13.13
CA PHE A 577 1.93 -21.89 -13.81
C PHE A 577 1.56 -21.69 -15.29
N SER A 578 0.27 -21.44 -15.53
CA SER A 578 -0.31 -21.31 -16.86
C SER A 578 -0.19 -19.89 -17.39
N ILE A 579 0.07 -19.76 -18.69
CA ILE A 579 -0.03 -18.51 -19.42
C ILE A 579 -1.32 -18.56 -20.23
N LEU A 580 -2.17 -17.54 -20.12
CA LEU A 580 -3.42 -17.47 -20.86
C LEU A 580 -3.19 -17.00 -22.29
N GLN A 581 -3.83 -17.66 -23.24
CA GLN A 581 -3.93 -17.14 -24.61
C GLN A 581 -4.68 -15.79 -24.57
N HIS A 582 -4.31 -14.85 -25.45
CA HIS A 582 -4.82 -13.47 -25.53
C HIS A 582 -4.21 -12.44 -24.58
N LEU A 583 -3.41 -12.84 -23.58
CA LEU A 583 -2.64 -11.91 -22.75
C LEU A 583 -1.17 -11.84 -23.19
N PRO A 584 -0.49 -10.70 -23.01
CA PRO A 584 0.93 -10.57 -23.33
C PRO A 584 1.77 -11.42 -22.38
N VAL A 585 2.90 -11.92 -22.87
CA VAL A 585 3.81 -12.76 -22.09
C VAL A 585 4.52 -11.90 -21.04
N ASN A 586 3.94 -11.80 -19.86
CA ASN A 586 4.38 -10.97 -18.75
C ASN A 586 4.18 -11.71 -17.42
N SER A 587 5.11 -11.56 -16.47
CA SER A 587 5.00 -12.16 -15.12
C SER A 587 3.73 -11.75 -14.37
N LEU A 588 3.14 -10.59 -14.68
CA LEU A 588 1.86 -10.15 -14.12
C LEU A 588 0.69 -11.05 -14.55
N TYR A 589 0.72 -11.68 -15.73
CA TYR A 589 -0.38 -12.50 -16.24
C TYR A 589 -0.13 -14.00 -16.13
N LEU A 590 1.02 -14.41 -15.60
CA LEU A 590 1.22 -15.79 -15.20
C LEU A 590 0.17 -16.16 -14.16
N VAL A 591 -0.60 -17.23 -14.34
CA VAL A 591 -1.57 -17.70 -13.34
C VAL A 591 -0.94 -18.85 -12.55
N ASP A 592 -0.94 -18.76 -11.22
CA ASP A 592 -0.20 -19.72 -10.38
C ASP A 592 -0.82 -21.13 -10.46
N VAL A 593 -2.15 -21.21 -10.38
CA VAL A 593 -2.92 -22.45 -10.61
C VAL A 593 -4.24 -22.13 -11.31
N ILE A 594 -4.63 -22.95 -12.28
CA ILE A 594 -5.94 -22.89 -12.94
C ILE A 594 -6.69 -24.19 -12.65
N PHE A 595 -7.93 -24.08 -12.19
CA PHE A 595 -8.88 -25.17 -12.16
C PHE A 595 -9.73 -25.16 -13.43
N HIS A 596 -9.89 -26.31 -14.04
CA HIS A 596 -10.58 -26.50 -15.31
C HIS A 596 -11.23 -27.89 -15.39
N PRO A 597 -12.18 -28.13 -16.29
CA PRO A 597 -12.70 -29.48 -16.55
C PRO A 597 -11.60 -30.44 -17.01
N ALA A 598 -11.79 -31.73 -16.72
CA ALA A 598 -10.89 -32.79 -17.17
C ALA A 598 -10.71 -32.76 -18.71
N GLY A 599 -9.48 -32.93 -19.18
CA GLY A 599 -9.14 -33.03 -20.61
C GLY A 599 -8.65 -31.74 -21.29
N LEU A 600 -8.69 -30.59 -20.61
CA LEU A 600 -8.02 -29.36 -21.04
C LEU A 600 -6.56 -29.40 -20.57
N GLY A 601 -5.60 -29.66 -21.47
CA GLY A 601 -4.17 -29.66 -21.13
C GLY A 601 -3.60 -28.26 -20.82
N ASN A 602 -2.27 -28.10 -20.90
CA ASN A 602 -1.56 -26.86 -20.51
C ASN A 602 -1.85 -25.61 -21.37
N ILE A 603 -2.66 -25.71 -22.43
CA ILE A 603 -2.93 -24.62 -23.38
C ILE A 603 -4.42 -24.27 -23.31
N PHE A 604 -4.74 -23.18 -22.61
CA PHE A 604 -6.11 -22.70 -22.43
C PHE A 604 -6.50 -21.72 -23.53
N ALA A 605 -7.33 -22.18 -24.47
CA ALA A 605 -8.02 -21.31 -25.43
C ALA A 605 -9.32 -20.80 -24.79
N LEU A 606 -9.27 -19.58 -24.25
CA LEU A 606 -10.43 -18.93 -23.65
C LEU A 606 -11.25 -18.25 -24.75
N ASN A 607 -12.45 -18.77 -25.05
CA ASN A 607 -13.37 -18.09 -25.96
C ASN A 607 -14.18 -17.04 -25.18
N THR A 608 -13.65 -15.82 -25.12
CA THR A 608 -14.10 -14.73 -24.22
C THR A 608 -15.52 -14.19 -24.49
N MET A 609 -16.16 -14.58 -25.59
CA MET A 609 -17.40 -13.93 -26.08
C MET A 609 -18.64 -14.84 -26.13
N LYS A 610 -18.59 -16.12 -25.74
CA LYS A 610 -19.74 -17.04 -25.94
C LYS A 610 -20.12 -18.00 -24.81
N GLU A 611 -19.26 -18.29 -23.83
CA GLU A 611 -19.58 -19.28 -22.81
C GLU A 611 -19.30 -18.75 -21.39
N ARG A 612 -20.21 -19.06 -20.44
CA ARG A 612 -19.96 -18.86 -19.01
C ARG A 612 -18.71 -19.67 -18.63
N ASN A 613 -17.60 -18.97 -18.46
CA ASN A 613 -16.33 -19.62 -18.17
C ASN A 613 -16.38 -20.25 -16.76
N ILE A 614 -16.21 -21.57 -16.72
CA ILE A 614 -16.28 -22.40 -15.53
C ILE A 614 -14.94 -22.47 -14.79
N ASN A 615 -13.87 -21.91 -15.36
CA ASN A 615 -12.51 -22.05 -14.84
C ASN A 615 -12.22 -21.09 -13.68
N VAL A 616 -11.37 -21.54 -12.75
CA VAL A 616 -10.95 -20.78 -11.56
C VAL A 616 -9.45 -20.50 -11.62
N ALA A 617 -9.06 -19.23 -11.59
CA ALA A 617 -7.68 -18.81 -11.44
C ALA A 617 -7.36 -18.61 -9.95
N VAL A 618 -6.35 -19.32 -9.45
CA VAL A 618 -5.85 -19.21 -8.08
C VAL A 618 -4.52 -18.47 -8.12
N LEU A 619 -4.43 -17.36 -7.39
CA LEU A 619 -3.27 -16.48 -7.30
C LEU A 619 -2.70 -16.49 -5.89
N VAL A 620 -1.38 -16.63 -5.75
CA VAL A 620 -0.70 -16.50 -4.46
C VAL A 620 -0.02 -15.14 -4.38
N HIS A 621 -0.45 -14.34 -3.41
CA HIS A 621 0.13 -13.03 -3.16
C HIS A 621 1.15 -13.07 -2.03
N LEU A 622 2.34 -12.57 -2.35
CA LEU A 622 3.45 -12.41 -1.43
C LEU A 622 3.25 -11.19 -0.52
N PRO A 623 3.94 -11.09 0.63
CA PRO A 623 3.83 -9.93 1.51
C PRO A 623 4.17 -8.60 0.81
N GLU A 624 5.07 -8.62 -0.17
CA GLU A 624 5.47 -7.42 -0.93
C GLU A 624 4.39 -6.94 -1.92
N TYR A 625 3.35 -7.75 -2.13
CA TYR A 625 2.21 -7.38 -2.98
C TYR A 625 1.11 -6.67 -2.20
N TYR A 626 1.30 -6.47 -0.89
CA TYR A 626 0.41 -5.68 -0.06
C TYR A 626 1.08 -4.38 0.37
N ASP A 627 0.25 -3.42 0.79
CA ASP A 627 0.67 -2.23 1.52
C ASP A 627 1.39 -2.61 2.83
N SER A 628 2.02 -1.62 3.47
CA SER A 628 2.74 -1.82 4.74
C SER A 628 1.88 -2.43 5.86
N THR A 629 0.56 -2.21 5.83
CA THR A 629 -0.39 -2.80 6.78
C THR A 629 -0.74 -4.26 6.47
N GLY A 630 -0.42 -4.73 5.27
CA GLY A 630 -0.79 -6.04 4.77
C GLY A 630 -2.27 -6.17 4.41
N LYS A 631 -3.03 -5.07 4.30
CA LYS A 631 -4.49 -5.10 4.12
C LYS A 631 -4.89 -4.92 2.65
N TYR A 632 -4.22 -4.06 1.91
CA TYR A 632 -4.58 -3.68 0.55
C TYR A 632 -3.53 -4.20 -0.43
N LEU A 633 -3.97 -4.79 -1.55
CA LEU A 633 -3.07 -5.18 -2.62
C LEU A 633 -2.56 -3.95 -3.37
N ILE A 634 -1.35 -4.04 -3.90
CA ILE A 634 -0.78 -3.03 -4.79
C ILE A 634 -1.50 -3.02 -6.14
N GLY A 635 -1.54 -1.86 -6.81
CA GLY A 635 -2.35 -1.67 -8.02
C GLY A 635 -2.07 -2.65 -9.15
N PRO A 636 -0.81 -3.05 -9.45
CA PRO A 636 -0.56 -4.07 -10.47
C PRO A 636 -1.24 -5.43 -10.18
N GLN A 637 -1.38 -5.83 -8.92
CA GLN A 637 -2.05 -7.08 -8.55
C GLN A 637 -3.57 -6.92 -8.55
N VAL A 638 -4.09 -5.76 -8.14
CA VAL A 638 -5.53 -5.44 -8.26
C VAL A 638 -5.94 -5.45 -9.73
N MET A 639 -5.19 -4.77 -10.60
CA MET A 639 -5.37 -4.79 -12.06
C MET A 639 -5.32 -6.21 -12.63
N ARG A 640 -4.35 -7.03 -12.22
CA ARG A 640 -4.26 -8.44 -12.62
C ARG A 640 -5.55 -9.21 -12.31
N ILE A 641 -6.09 -9.05 -11.10
CA ILE A 641 -7.35 -9.69 -10.70
C ILE A 641 -8.51 -9.22 -11.59
N ARG A 642 -8.62 -7.91 -11.84
CA ARG A 642 -9.67 -7.34 -12.71
C ARG A 642 -9.61 -7.90 -14.11
N HIS A 643 -8.43 -7.92 -14.73
CA HIS A 643 -8.25 -8.42 -16.09
C HIS A 643 -8.63 -9.90 -16.20
N LEU A 644 -8.21 -10.74 -15.23
CA LEU A 644 -8.60 -12.15 -15.22
C LEU A 644 -10.12 -12.34 -15.06
N ARG A 645 -10.77 -11.51 -14.24
CA ARG A 645 -12.24 -11.52 -14.11
C ARG A 645 -12.94 -11.06 -15.39
N ARG A 646 -12.39 -10.07 -16.11
CA ARG A 646 -12.91 -9.61 -17.41
C ARG A 646 -12.81 -10.69 -18.49
N LEU A 647 -11.84 -11.59 -18.40
CA LEU A 647 -11.75 -12.81 -19.21
C LEU A 647 -12.71 -13.93 -18.78
N GLY A 648 -13.60 -13.66 -17.82
CA GLY A 648 -14.61 -14.59 -17.32
C GLY A 648 -14.12 -15.58 -16.26
N LEU A 649 -12.86 -15.48 -15.80
CA LEU A 649 -12.34 -16.39 -14.78
C LEU A 649 -12.84 -16.02 -13.38
N LYS A 650 -13.17 -17.03 -12.57
CA LYS A 650 -13.30 -16.85 -11.11
C LYS A 650 -11.90 -16.68 -10.53
N VAL A 651 -11.64 -15.63 -9.77
CA VAL A 651 -10.29 -15.36 -9.24
C VAL A 651 -10.26 -15.54 -7.73
N VAL A 652 -9.46 -16.50 -7.28
CA VAL A 652 -9.20 -16.83 -5.87
C VAL A 652 -7.84 -16.26 -5.49
N THR A 653 -7.77 -15.54 -4.39
CA THR A 653 -6.54 -14.92 -3.89
C THR A 653 -6.11 -15.58 -2.59
N LEU A 654 -4.91 -16.15 -2.57
CA LEU A 654 -4.31 -16.79 -1.40
C LEU A 654 -3.15 -15.95 -0.86
N ARG A 655 -3.05 -15.86 0.46
CA ARG A 655 -1.98 -15.14 1.13
C ARG A 655 -0.80 -16.05 1.46
N PHE A 656 0.38 -15.70 0.97
CA PHE A 656 1.59 -16.50 1.22
C PHE A 656 1.92 -16.66 2.71
N ASP A 657 1.81 -15.59 3.50
CA ASP A 657 2.09 -15.61 4.95
C ASP A 657 1.11 -16.49 5.73
N VAL A 658 -0.15 -16.55 5.29
CA VAL A 658 -1.17 -17.44 5.85
C VAL A 658 -0.87 -18.88 5.46
N LEU A 659 -0.65 -19.16 4.19
CA LEU A 659 -0.28 -20.50 3.70
C LEU A 659 0.97 -21.03 4.41
N TYR A 660 2.00 -20.19 4.56
CA TYR A 660 3.24 -20.59 5.21
C TYR A 660 3.06 -20.94 6.69
N ARG A 661 2.15 -20.27 7.41
CA ARG A 661 1.78 -20.61 8.79
C ARG A 661 0.90 -21.86 8.87
N LEU A 662 -0.07 -21.98 7.96
CA LEU A 662 -1.03 -23.09 7.95
C LEU A 662 -0.46 -24.39 7.38
N LYS A 663 0.71 -24.36 6.73
CA LYS A 663 1.34 -25.55 6.14
C LYS A 663 1.42 -26.73 7.12
N ILE A 664 1.69 -26.49 8.39
CA ILE A 664 1.80 -27.53 9.44
C ILE A 664 0.44 -27.94 10.05
N HIS A 665 -0.66 -27.35 9.60
CA HIS A 665 -2.03 -27.55 10.12
C HIS A 665 -3.02 -27.88 9.00
N PRO A 666 -3.05 -29.13 8.49
CA PRO A 666 -3.78 -29.51 7.28
C PRO A 666 -5.28 -29.19 7.31
N GLN A 667 -5.96 -29.40 8.44
CA GLN A 667 -7.38 -29.10 8.58
C GLN A 667 -7.69 -27.60 8.45
N LYS A 668 -6.91 -26.76 9.15
CA LYS A 668 -7.05 -25.30 9.08
C LYS A 668 -6.66 -24.74 7.71
N LEU A 669 -5.67 -25.35 7.06
CA LEU A 669 -5.31 -25.03 5.69
C LEU A 669 -6.49 -25.28 4.75
N ARG A 670 -7.14 -26.44 4.87
CA ARG A 670 -8.32 -26.78 4.07
C ARG A 670 -9.48 -25.80 4.30
N GLU A 671 -9.78 -25.47 5.55
CA GLU A 671 -10.81 -24.48 5.91
C GLU A 671 -10.52 -23.13 5.25
N TYR A 672 -9.28 -22.64 5.35
CA TYR A 672 -8.84 -21.40 4.71
C TYR A 672 -8.99 -21.43 3.18
N LEU A 673 -8.57 -22.52 2.53
CA LEU A 673 -8.71 -22.66 1.08
C LEU A 673 -10.18 -22.66 0.66
N VAL A 674 -11.05 -23.39 1.36
CA VAL A 674 -12.50 -23.42 1.09
C VAL A 674 -13.14 -22.05 1.29
N GLU A 675 -12.77 -21.32 2.33
CA GLU A 675 -13.26 -19.96 2.57
C GLU A 675 -12.84 -19.00 1.45
N CYS A 676 -11.58 -19.07 1.01
CA CYS A 676 -11.09 -18.28 -0.13
C CYS A 676 -11.83 -18.61 -1.43
N MET A 677 -12.16 -19.89 -1.65
CA MET A 677 -12.95 -20.33 -2.81
C MET A 677 -14.38 -19.79 -2.77
N LYS A 678 -15.04 -19.81 -1.60
CA LYS A 678 -16.37 -19.24 -1.41
C LYS A 678 -16.37 -17.73 -1.65
N ALA A 679 -15.43 -17.00 -1.04
CA ALA A 679 -15.30 -15.55 -1.25
C ALA A 679 -15.07 -15.18 -2.72
N ALA A 680 -14.37 -16.02 -3.49
CA ALA A 680 -14.17 -15.82 -4.92
C ALA A 680 -15.45 -16.03 -5.77
N LEU A 681 -16.35 -16.93 -5.34
CA LEU A 681 -17.66 -17.12 -5.97
C LEU A 681 -18.57 -15.91 -5.75
N ASP A 682 -18.53 -15.32 -4.56
CA ASP A 682 -19.29 -14.10 -4.21
C ASP A 682 -18.71 -12.83 -4.86
N ALA A 683 -17.44 -12.85 -5.24
CA ALA A 683 -16.71 -11.74 -5.86
C ALA A 683 -16.72 -11.75 -7.40
N LEU A 684 -17.47 -12.65 -8.05
CA LEU A 684 -17.75 -12.52 -9.48
C LEU A 684 -18.50 -11.21 -9.72
N PRO A 685 -18.11 -10.40 -10.73
CA PRO A 685 -18.95 -9.28 -11.11
C PRO A 685 -20.32 -9.84 -11.52
N PRO A 686 -21.45 -9.27 -11.05
CA PRO A 686 -22.71 -9.53 -11.71
C PRO A 686 -22.52 -9.20 -13.20
N PRO A 687 -23.15 -9.92 -14.13
CA PRO A 687 -23.13 -9.52 -15.53
C PRO A 687 -23.60 -8.06 -15.62
N GLY A 688 -22.66 -7.14 -15.86
CA GLY A 688 -22.87 -5.68 -15.77
C GLY A 688 -22.21 -5.00 -14.55
N GLY A 689 -20.92 -4.69 -14.68
CA GLY A 689 -20.27 -3.44 -14.23
C GLY A 689 -20.45 -2.91 -12.78
N THR A 690 -19.33 -2.82 -12.07
CA THR A 690 -19.07 -2.06 -10.84
C THR A 690 -19.37 -0.55 -10.97
N THR A 691 -20.62 -0.16 -10.72
CA THR A 691 -21.02 1.22 -10.29
C THR A 691 -22.22 1.22 -9.32
N MET A 692 -22.94 0.09 -9.19
CA MET A 692 -24.29 0.01 -8.59
C MET A 692 -24.42 0.28 -7.09
N ALA A 693 -23.40 0.03 -6.25
CA ALA A 693 -23.56 0.20 -4.81
C ALA A 693 -23.63 1.69 -4.40
N THR A 694 -22.88 2.56 -5.07
CA THR A 694 -22.92 4.01 -4.88
C THR A 694 -24.06 4.64 -5.68
N THR A 695 -24.27 4.28 -6.95
CA THR A 695 -25.38 4.82 -7.76
C THR A 695 -26.75 4.37 -7.26
N GLY A 696 -26.88 3.15 -6.74
CA GLY A 696 -28.12 2.64 -6.17
C GLY A 696 -28.58 3.42 -4.93
N SER A 697 -27.67 4.06 -4.19
CA SER A 697 -28.04 4.94 -3.08
C SER A 697 -28.59 6.30 -3.55
N TYR A 698 -28.04 6.86 -4.64
CA TYR A 698 -28.49 8.12 -5.23
C TYR A 698 -29.81 7.96 -5.99
N ARG A 699 -30.02 6.83 -6.68
CA ARG A 699 -31.23 6.56 -7.47
C ARG A 699 -32.50 6.39 -6.63
N VAL A 700 -32.40 6.07 -5.34
CA VAL A 700 -33.58 5.79 -4.49
C VAL A 700 -34.40 7.04 -4.21
N ILE A 701 -33.75 8.20 -4.03
CA ILE A 701 -34.42 9.49 -3.77
C ILE A 701 -34.43 10.28 -5.06
N LYS A 702 -35.62 10.55 -5.60
CA LYS A 702 -35.75 11.17 -6.92
C LYS A 702 -35.50 12.67 -6.81
N SER A 703 -34.70 13.21 -7.72
CA SER A 703 -34.54 14.65 -7.87
C SER A 703 -35.81 15.30 -8.43
N ALA A 704 -35.90 16.63 -8.34
CA ALA A 704 -37.07 17.37 -8.83
C ALA A 704 -37.31 17.14 -10.34
N ASP A 705 -36.25 17.11 -11.14
CA ASP A 705 -36.36 16.90 -12.59
C ASP A 705 -36.84 15.47 -12.91
N GLU A 706 -36.36 14.47 -12.16
CA GLU A 706 -36.81 13.08 -12.30
C GLU A 706 -38.29 12.94 -11.96
N ILE A 707 -38.74 13.62 -10.91
CA ILE A 707 -40.14 13.61 -10.50
C ILE A 707 -41.06 14.14 -11.61
N GLU A 708 -40.66 15.18 -12.34
CA GLU A 708 -41.46 15.71 -13.45
C GLU A 708 -41.57 14.71 -14.61
N ILE A 709 -40.48 14.00 -14.93
CA ILE A 709 -40.50 12.95 -15.96
C ILE A 709 -41.36 11.76 -15.51
N LEU A 710 -41.23 11.33 -14.25
CA LEU A 710 -42.03 10.25 -13.68
C LEU A 710 -43.53 10.58 -13.67
N ARG A 711 -43.88 11.83 -13.32
CA ARG A 711 -45.26 12.33 -13.38
C ARG A 711 -45.79 12.32 -14.82
N TYR A 712 -44.96 12.70 -15.79
CA TYR A 712 -45.34 12.66 -17.20
C TYR A 712 -45.60 11.23 -17.70
N VAL A 713 -44.69 10.29 -17.45
CA VAL A 713 -44.82 8.91 -17.96
C VAL A 713 -45.97 8.16 -17.30
N ALA A 714 -46.22 8.40 -16.00
CA ALA A 714 -47.39 7.86 -15.30
C ALA A 714 -48.71 8.42 -15.86
N ARG A 715 -48.76 9.73 -16.19
CA ARG A 715 -49.93 10.34 -16.85
C ARG A 715 -50.20 9.72 -18.22
N VAL A 716 -49.17 9.60 -19.07
CA VAL A 716 -49.30 8.98 -20.39
C VAL A 716 -49.79 7.54 -20.27
N SER A 717 -49.21 6.76 -19.35
CA SER A 717 -49.62 5.37 -19.11
C SER A 717 -51.06 5.28 -18.60
N SER A 718 -51.48 6.21 -17.73
CA SER A 718 -52.86 6.31 -17.27
C SER A 718 -53.83 6.62 -18.41
N ASP A 719 -53.46 7.52 -19.32
CA ASP A 719 -54.25 7.85 -20.52
C ASP A 719 -54.36 6.66 -21.49
N ALA A 720 -53.27 5.90 -21.64
CA ALA A 720 -53.26 4.67 -22.43
C ALA A 720 -54.15 3.58 -21.81
N HIS A 721 -54.10 3.35 -20.49
CA HIS A 721 -55.04 2.44 -19.79
C HIS A 721 -56.50 2.84 -20.02
N LYS A 722 -56.81 4.14 -19.90
CA LYS A 722 -58.15 4.66 -20.18
C LYS A 722 -58.57 4.47 -21.63
N ALA A 723 -57.65 4.51 -22.59
CA ALA A 723 -57.94 4.21 -24.00
C ALA A 723 -58.25 2.72 -24.20
N VAL A 724 -57.47 1.84 -23.57
CA VAL A 724 -57.71 0.38 -23.58
C VAL A 724 -59.08 0.06 -23.01
N MET A 725 -59.44 0.60 -21.83
CA MET A 725 -60.76 0.36 -21.20
C MET A 725 -61.95 0.70 -22.11
N LYS A 726 -61.81 1.68 -23.01
CA LYS A 726 -62.88 2.08 -23.93
C LYS A 726 -63.02 1.16 -25.14
N VAL A 727 -61.94 0.53 -25.56
CA VAL A 727 -61.90 -0.27 -26.78
C VAL A 727 -62.22 -1.73 -26.48
N MET A 728 -61.78 -2.22 -25.33
CA MET A 728 -61.87 -3.63 -24.99
C MET A 728 -63.29 -4.08 -24.70
N LYS A 729 -63.65 -5.25 -25.28
CA LYS A 729 -64.97 -5.87 -25.17
C LYS A 729 -64.86 -7.39 -25.33
N PRO A 730 -65.87 -8.16 -24.90
CA PRO A 730 -65.90 -9.60 -25.13
C PRO A 730 -65.74 -9.97 -26.61
N GLY A 731 -65.00 -11.05 -26.86
CA GLY A 731 -64.67 -11.55 -28.20
C GLY A 731 -63.35 -11.01 -28.79
N MET A 732 -62.73 -10.03 -28.14
CA MET A 732 -61.37 -9.58 -28.48
C MET A 732 -60.32 -10.50 -27.83
N HIS A 733 -59.08 -10.42 -28.31
CA HIS A 733 -57.95 -11.09 -27.69
C HIS A 733 -57.14 -10.12 -26.82
N GLU A 734 -56.46 -10.66 -25.82
CA GLU A 734 -55.63 -9.91 -24.88
C GLU A 734 -54.53 -9.08 -25.56
N TYR A 735 -53.84 -9.59 -26.58
CA TYR A 735 -52.81 -8.84 -27.33
C TYR A 735 -53.36 -7.59 -28.03
N GLN A 736 -54.68 -7.50 -28.25
CA GLN A 736 -55.29 -6.29 -28.82
C GLN A 736 -55.32 -5.16 -27.80
N ALA A 737 -55.41 -5.47 -26.50
CA ALA A 737 -55.23 -4.50 -25.43
C ALA A 737 -53.80 -3.98 -25.38
N GLU A 738 -52.81 -4.88 -25.45
CA GLU A 738 -51.38 -4.54 -25.55
C GLU A 738 -51.11 -3.63 -26.77
N ALA A 739 -51.65 -3.98 -27.94
CA ALA A 739 -51.49 -3.18 -29.15
C ALA A 739 -52.09 -1.77 -29.00
N GLU A 740 -53.27 -1.64 -28.39
CA GLU A 740 -53.91 -0.34 -28.14
C GLU A 740 -53.13 0.51 -27.13
N PHE A 741 -52.62 -0.12 -26.06
CA PHE A 741 -51.76 0.55 -25.08
C PHE A 741 -50.47 1.09 -25.71
N LEU A 742 -49.78 0.26 -26.50
CA LEU A 742 -48.56 0.62 -27.21
C LEU A 742 -48.82 1.76 -28.21
N ARG A 743 -49.91 1.66 -28.96
CA ARG A 743 -50.33 2.69 -29.92
C ARG A 743 -50.54 4.03 -29.22
N HIS A 744 -51.29 4.06 -28.11
CA HIS A 744 -51.54 5.30 -27.38
C HIS A 744 -50.26 5.88 -26.78
N SER A 745 -49.49 5.05 -26.09
CA SER A 745 -48.24 5.44 -25.42
C SER A 745 -47.27 6.10 -26.40
N TYR A 746 -47.12 5.55 -27.60
CA TYR A 746 -46.23 6.11 -28.60
C TYR A 746 -46.84 7.31 -29.34
N ALA A 747 -48.06 7.18 -29.86
CA ALA A 747 -48.67 8.19 -30.72
C ALA A 747 -49.01 9.49 -29.98
N VAL A 748 -49.36 9.41 -28.68
CA VAL A 748 -49.75 10.57 -27.87
C VAL A 748 -48.61 10.99 -26.95
N GLY A 749 -47.98 10.02 -26.27
CA GLY A 749 -46.99 10.29 -25.24
C GLY A 749 -45.53 10.33 -25.71
N GLY A 750 -45.25 9.94 -26.96
CA GLY A 750 -43.88 9.83 -27.47
C GLY A 750 -43.07 8.70 -26.82
N CYS A 751 -43.71 7.79 -26.08
CA CYS A 751 -43.08 6.64 -25.44
C CYS A 751 -42.84 5.54 -26.46
N ARG A 752 -41.62 5.49 -27.02
CA ARG A 752 -41.24 4.48 -28.03
C ARG A 752 -41.19 3.06 -27.46
N HIS A 753 -41.02 2.94 -26.15
CA HIS A 753 -40.86 1.68 -25.44
C HIS A 753 -41.87 1.61 -24.27
N VAL A 754 -42.08 0.38 -23.80
CA VAL A 754 -42.76 0.08 -22.53
C VAL A 754 -41.72 -0.31 -21.49
N SER A 755 -42.05 -0.13 -20.21
CA SER A 755 -41.16 -0.42 -19.07
C SER A 755 -40.89 -1.92 -18.92
N TYR A 756 -41.86 -2.76 -19.31
CA TYR A 756 -41.84 -4.22 -19.25
C TYR A 756 -42.84 -4.77 -20.28
N THR A 757 -42.79 -6.08 -20.55
CA THR A 757 -43.77 -6.75 -21.42
C THR A 757 -45.18 -6.58 -20.84
N CYS A 758 -46.13 -6.10 -21.66
CA CYS A 758 -47.49 -5.86 -21.21
C CYS A 758 -48.15 -7.17 -20.74
N ILE A 759 -48.77 -7.12 -19.58
CA ILE A 759 -49.44 -8.25 -18.94
C ILE A 759 -50.94 -8.02 -19.16
N CYS A 760 -51.54 -8.69 -20.14
CA CYS A 760 -52.95 -8.52 -20.46
C CYS A 760 -53.74 -9.78 -20.07
N GLY A 761 -53.95 -10.05 -18.79
CA GLY A 761 -54.65 -11.27 -18.36
C GLY A 761 -56.16 -11.11 -18.26
N ALA A 762 -56.94 -11.97 -18.90
CA ALA A 762 -58.39 -12.06 -18.72
C ALA A 762 -58.84 -13.42 -18.16
N GLY A 763 -59.94 -13.42 -17.41
CA GLY A 763 -60.46 -14.62 -16.74
C GLY A 763 -59.39 -15.24 -15.83
N THR A 764 -59.14 -16.54 -15.93
CA THR A 764 -58.12 -17.23 -15.11
C THR A 764 -56.69 -16.71 -15.33
N ASN A 765 -56.39 -16.11 -16.49
CA ASN A 765 -55.05 -15.57 -16.76
C ASN A 765 -54.72 -14.38 -15.83
N SER A 766 -55.73 -13.68 -15.32
CA SER A 766 -55.54 -12.61 -14.32
C SER A 766 -54.96 -13.12 -12.98
N ALA A 767 -54.92 -14.44 -12.74
CA ALA A 767 -54.21 -15.03 -11.59
C ALA A 767 -52.72 -15.33 -11.86
N ILE A 768 -52.24 -15.17 -13.09
CA ILE A 768 -50.84 -15.38 -13.47
C ILE A 768 -50.10 -14.04 -13.38
N LEU A 769 -49.35 -13.84 -12.30
CA LEU A 769 -48.81 -12.52 -11.92
C LEU A 769 -48.04 -11.80 -13.03
N HIS A 770 -47.15 -12.51 -13.74
CA HIS A 770 -46.37 -12.00 -14.87
C HIS A 770 -46.79 -12.70 -16.18
N TYR A 771 -48.08 -12.75 -16.47
CA TYR A 771 -48.62 -13.17 -17.78
C TYR A 771 -48.08 -12.31 -18.95
N GLY A 772 -48.28 -12.71 -20.20
CA GLY A 772 -47.84 -11.93 -21.38
C GLY A 772 -46.41 -12.22 -21.86
N HIS A 773 -45.60 -12.97 -21.10
CA HIS A 773 -44.30 -13.44 -21.57
C HIS A 773 -44.43 -14.44 -22.73
N ALA A 774 -43.34 -14.76 -23.42
CA ALA A 774 -43.35 -15.59 -24.63
C ALA A 774 -43.96 -17.01 -24.50
N GLY A 775 -44.10 -17.54 -23.29
CA GLY A 775 -44.75 -18.84 -23.03
C GLY A 775 -46.25 -18.73 -22.76
N SER A 776 -46.78 -17.51 -22.63
CA SER A 776 -48.19 -17.20 -22.40
C SER A 776 -48.47 -15.79 -22.96
N PRO A 777 -48.43 -15.63 -24.29
CA PRO A 777 -48.10 -14.36 -24.96
C PRO A 777 -49.33 -13.47 -25.25
N ASN A 778 -50.22 -13.29 -24.27
CA ASN A 778 -51.45 -12.50 -24.42
C ASN A 778 -52.36 -13.00 -25.57
N ASP A 779 -52.44 -14.32 -25.79
CA ASP A 779 -53.11 -14.92 -26.94
C ASP A 779 -54.53 -15.45 -26.63
N CYS A 780 -55.04 -15.29 -25.41
CA CYS A 780 -56.37 -15.78 -25.06
C CYS A 780 -57.46 -14.80 -25.50
N ALA A 781 -58.61 -15.37 -25.87
CA ALA A 781 -59.83 -14.61 -26.16
C ALA A 781 -60.53 -14.22 -24.85
N ILE A 782 -60.85 -12.93 -24.72
CA ILE A 782 -61.57 -12.32 -23.61
C ILE A 782 -63.06 -12.65 -23.75
N ARG A 783 -63.65 -13.22 -22.71
CA ARG A 783 -65.06 -13.67 -22.73
C ARG A 783 -65.95 -12.72 -21.93
N ASP A 784 -67.24 -12.82 -22.20
CA ASP A 784 -68.24 -12.12 -21.40
C ASP A 784 -68.22 -12.66 -19.97
N GLY A 785 -68.27 -11.76 -18.98
CA GLY A 785 -68.15 -12.09 -17.57
C GLY A 785 -66.72 -12.30 -17.04
N ASP A 786 -65.68 -12.25 -17.89
CA ASP A 786 -64.29 -12.32 -17.42
C ASP A 786 -63.90 -11.05 -16.65
N MET A 787 -63.03 -11.21 -15.64
CA MET A 787 -62.24 -10.10 -15.12
C MET A 787 -60.99 -9.90 -15.96
N CYS A 788 -60.76 -8.67 -16.42
CA CYS A 788 -59.48 -8.26 -16.99
C CYS A 788 -58.59 -7.70 -15.87
N LEU A 789 -57.32 -8.07 -15.89
CA LEU A 789 -56.25 -7.47 -15.09
C LEU A 789 -55.14 -7.13 -16.07
N PHE A 790 -55.06 -5.86 -16.43
CA PHE A 790 -54.08 -5.36 -17.38
C PHE A 790 -53.06 -4.50 -16.66
N ASP A 791 -51.82 -4.98 -16.69
CA ASP A 791 -50.67 -4.39 -16.04
C ASP A 791 -49.66 -3.98 -17.14
N MET A 792 -49.56 -2.67 -17.34
CA MET A 792 -48.87 -2.06 -18.46
C MET A 792 -48.35 -0.66 -18.09
N GLY A 793 -47.12 -0.37 -18.48
CA GLY A 793 -46.46 0.90 -18.19
C GLY A 793 -45.59 1.38 -19.34
N ALA A 794 -45.74 2.65 -19.73
CA ALA A 794 -44.92 3.27 -20.76
C ALA A 794 -43.52 3.62 -20.22
N ASN A 795 -42.55 3.74 -21.12
CA ASN A 795 -41.21 4.24 -20.80
C ASN A 795 -40.90 5.53 -21.57
N TYR A 796 -40.45 6.56 -20.87
CA TYR A 796 -40.09 7.85 -21.46
C TYR A 796 -38.73 8.33 -20.97
N GLY A 797 -37.79 8.56 -21.89
CA GLY A 797 -36.45 9.02 -21.53
C GLY A 797 -35.68 8.07 -20.61
N GLY A 798 -36.04 6.78 -20.60
CA GLY A 798 -35.50 5.77 -19.69
C GLY A 798 -36.29 5.62 -18.38
N TYR A 799 -37.21 6.52 -18.03
CA TYR A 799 -38.03 6.43 -16.82
C TYR A 799 -39.28 5.58 -17.05
N ALA A 800 -39.60 4.74 -16.07
CA ALA A 800 -40.68 3.77 -16.10
C ALA A 800 -41.94 4.27 -15.37
N ALA A 801 -43.09 3.90 -15.91
CA ALA A 801 -44.35 3.76 -15.16
C ALA A 801 -44.69 2.27 -14.98
N ASP A 802 -45.51 1.97 -13.99
CA ASP A 802 -46.03 0.63 -13.68
C ASP A 802 -47.48 0.74 -13.15
N ILE A 803 -48.46 0.37 -13.97
CA ILE A 803 -49.87 0.61 -13.63
C ILE A 803 -50.68 -0.64 -13.98
N THR A 804 -51.39 -1.14 -12.98
CA THR A 804 -52.38 -2.21 -13.13
C THR A 804 -53.80 -1.67 -13.00
N CYS A 805 -54.65 -2.00 -13.97
CA CYS A 805 -56.08 -1.79 -13.95
C CYS A 805 -56.83 -3.12 -14.04
N SER A 806 -57.68 -3.39 -13.06
CA SER A 806 -58.65 -4.50 -13.12
C SER A 806 -60.06 -4.00 -13.36
N TYR A 807 -60.80 -4.66 -14.26
CA TYR A 807 -62.17 -4.29 -14.63
C TYR A 807 -62.90 -5.44 -15.32
N PRO A 808 -64.25 -5.48 -15.30
CA PRO A 808 -65.03 -6.48 -16.00
C PRO A 808 -64.93 -6.31 -17.52
N ALA A 809 -64.68 -7.39 -18.24
CA ALA A 809 -64.49 -7.37 -19.69
C ALA A 809 -65.65 -6.73 -20.48
N ASN A 810 -66.88 -6.83 -19.94
CA ASN A 810 -68.10 -6.28 -20.53
C ASN A 810 -68.49 -4.89 -19.97
N GLY A 811 -67.66 -4.30 -19.12
CA GLY A 811 -67.89 -2.98 -18.53
C GLY A 811 -68.89 -2.93 -17.38
N LYS A 812 -69.40 -4.07 -16.88
CA LYS A 812 -70.32 -4.13 -15.73
C LYS A 812 -69.87 -5.16 -14.70
N PHE A 813 -69.70 -4.75 -13.45
CA PHE A 813 -69.28 -5.66 -12.40
C PHE A 813 -70.45 -6.56 -11.99
N THR A 814 -70.18 -7.85 -11.81
CA THR A 814 -71.06 -8.74 -11.04
C THR A 814 -70.86 -8.51 -9.53
N GLU A 815 -71.76 -9.02 -8.69
CA GLU A 815 -71.61 -8.90 -7.23
C GLU A 815 -70.32 -9.57 -6.72
N ASP A 816 -69.95 -10.74 -7.26
CA ASP A 816 -68.72 -11.43 -6.89
C ASP A 816 -67.47 -10.64 -7.32
N GLN A 817 -67.49 -10.05 -8.52
CA GLN A 817 -66.41 -9.19 -8.99
C GLN A 817 -66.29 -7.92 -8.16
N LYS A 818 -67.42 -7.27 -7.86
CA LYS A 818 -67.50 -6.06 -7.03
C LYS A 818 -66.95 -6.31 -5.62
N LEU A 819 -67.27 -7.47 -5.05
CA LEU A 819 -66.79 -7.90 -3.74
C LEU A 819 -65.26 -7.99 -3.69
N VAL A 820 -64.65 -8.78 -4.60
CA VAL A 820 -63.19 -8.96 -4.62
C VAL A 820 -62.49 -7.65 -4.98
N TYR A 821 -63.05 -6.91 -5.94
CA TYR A 821 -62.50 -5.62 -6.37
C TYR A 821 -62.46 -4.62 -5.22
N ASN A 822 -63.56 -4.46 -4.49
CA ASN A 822 -63.64 -3.54 -3.36
C ASN A 822 -62.74 -3.97 -2.19
N ALA A 823 -62.50 -5.28 -2.00
CA ALA A 823 -61.54 -5.75 -1.01
C ALA A 823 -60.11 -5.28 -1.32
N VAL A 824 -59.70 -5.36 -2.60
CA VAL A 824 -58.39 -4.87 -3.04
C VAL A 824 -58.33 -3.33 -3.02
N LEU A 825 -59.42 -2.65 -3.40
CA LEU A 825 -59.52 -1.19 -3.34
C LEU A 825 -59.37 -0.69 -1.90
N ALA A 826 -60.04 -1.32 -0.93
CA ALA A 826 -59.92 -0.99 0.48
C ALA A 826 -58.49 -1.18 1.00
N ALA A 827 -57.82 -2.27 0.62
CA ALA A 827 -56.42 -2.52 0.98
C ALA A 827 -55.49 -1.45 0.38
N ARG A 828 -55.70 -1.08 -0.88
CA ARG A 828 -54.98 0.00 -1.56
C ARG A 828 -55.18 1.34 -0.85
N ASP A 829 -56.42 1.69 -0.51
CA ASP A 829 -56.75 2.97 0.12
C ASP A 829 -56.17 3.07 1.53
N ALA A 830 -56.18 1.97 2.28
CA ALA A 830 -55.55 1.90 3.59
C ALA A 830 -54.04 2.16 3.51
N VAL A 831 -53.33 1.54 2.55
CA VAL A 831 -51.89 1.80 2.33
C VAL A 831 -51.66 3.24 1.89
N CYS A 832 -52.41 3.73 0.90
CA CYS A 832 -52.25 5.11 0.42
C CYS A 832 -52.47 6.15 1.53
N GLY A 833 -53.42 5.90 2.44
CA GLY A 833 -53.69 6.77 3.59
C GLY A 833 -52.65 6.69 4.71
N ALA A 834 -51.93 5.57 4.83
CA ALA A 834 -50.93 5.33 5.88
C ALA A 834 -49.48 5.63 5.44
N ALA A 835 -49.18 5.51 4.15
CA ALA A 835 -47.83 5.67 3.61
C ALA A 835 -47.35 7.13 3.73
N ARG A 836 -46.23 7.31 4.44
CA ARG A 836 -45.52 8.58 4.62
C ARG A 836 -44.10 8.31 5.08
N GLU A 837 -43.28 9.36 5.12
CA GLU A 837 -41.94 9.27 5.72
C GLU A 837 -41.97 8.67 7.13
N GLY A 838 -41.01 7.79 7.42
CA GLY A 838 -40.85 7.13 8.71
C GLY A 838 -41.63 5.81 8.88
N VAL A 839 -42.51 5.46 7.95
CA VAL A 839 -43.30 4.22 8.00
C VAL A 839 -42.51 3.05 7.39
N SER A 840 -42.60 1.85 7.97
CA SER A 840 -41.98 0.64 7.44
C SER A 840 -42.75 0.09 6.23
N TRP A 841 -42.06 -0.24 5.13
CA TRP A 841 -42.71 -0.88 3.98
C TRP A 841 -43.26 -2.27 4.29
N VAL A 842 -42.62 -2.99 5.23
CA VAL A 842 -43.12 -4.28 5.72
C VAL A 842 -44.47 -4.11 6.40
N ASP A 843 -44.65 -3.05 7.20
CA ASP A 843 -45.90 -2.79 7.91
C ASP A 843 -47.01 -2.41 6.92
N MET A 844 -46.68 -1.70 5.83
CA MET A 844 -47.64 -1.42 4.75
C MET A 844 -48.12 -2.70 4.08
N HIS A 845 -47.22 -3.65 3.80
CA HIS A 845 -47.61 -4.94 3.24
C HIS A 845 -48.53 -5.72 4.17
N LEU A 846 -48.24 -5.72 5.48
CA LEU A 846 -49.09 -6.37 6.47
C LEU A 846 -50.44 -5.66 6.64
N LEU A 847 -50.48 -4.33 6.51
CA LEU A 847 -51.71 -3.53 6.53
C LEU A 847 -52.63 -3.90 5.36
N ALA A 848 -52.11 -3.90 4.13
CA ALA A 848 -52.87 -4.30 2.95
C ALA A 848 -53.46 -5.71 3.11
N ASN A 849 -52.63 -6.66 3.52
CA ASN A 849 -53.02 -8.04 3.76
C ASN A 849 -54.13 -8.16 4.82
N ARG A 850 -53.99 -7.45 5.95
CA ARG A 850 -54.99 -7.45 7.02
C ARG A 850 -56.34 -6.93 6.52
N VAL A 851 -56.35 -5.76 5.88
CA VAL A 851 -57.58 -5.14 5.37
C VAL A 851 -58.27 -6.05 4.36
N MET A 852 -57.50 -6.65 3.45
CA MET A 852 -58.03 -7.61 2.49
C MET A 852 -58.65 -8.84 3.17
N LEU A 853 -58.00 -9.44 4.19
CA LEU A 853 -58.57 -10.56 4.94
C LEU A 853 -59.83 -10.15 5.73
N GLU A 854 -59.89 -8.93 6.26
CA GLU A 854 -61.07 -8.39 6.92
C GLU A 854 -62.26 -8.27 5.96
N GLU A 855 -62.03 -7.77 4.74
CA GLU A 855 -63.06 -7.68 3.70
C GLU A 855 -63.52 -9.06 3.21
N LEU A 856 -62.59 -9.98 2.96
CA LEU A 856 -62.93 -11.37 2.58
C LEU A 856 -63.68 -12.10 3.71
N ARG A 857 -63.41 -11.78 4.98
CA ARG A 857 -64.16 -12.29 6.13
C ARG A 857 -65.56 -11.67 6.22
N LYS A 858 -65.71 -10.35 6.00
CA LYS A 858 -67.02 -9.68 5.95
C LYS A 858 -67.91 -10.25 4.84
N ALA A 859 -67.29 -10.67 3.74
CA ALA A 859 -67.91 -11.36 2.62
C ALA A 859 -68.20 -12.86 2.87
N GLU A 860 -67.93 -13.37 4.08
CA GLU A 860 -68.13 -14.77 4.47
C GLU A 860 -67.34 -15.78 3.61
N LEU A 861 -66.26 -15.34 2.95
CA LEU A 861 -65.31 -16.24 2.27
C LEU A 861 -64.32 -16.83 3.28
N LEU A 862 -64.04 -16.07 4.34
CA LEU A 862 -63.20 -16.45 5.47
C LEU A 862 -63.99 -16.40 6.78
N ARG A 863 -63.55 -17.15 7.78
CA ARG A 863 -64.12 -17.17 9.14
C ARG A 863 -63.05 -17.20 10.22
N GLY A 864 -63.36 -16.67 11.39
CA GLY A 864 -62.44 -16.62 12.54
C GLY A 864 -61.77 -15.25 12.73
N ASP A 865 -60.68 -15.26 13.50
CA ASP A 865 -59.93 -14.06 13.85
C ASP A 865 -58.83 -13.74 12.82
N VAL A 866 -58.69 -12.46 12.47
CA VAL A 866 -57.75 -12.03 11.41
C VAL A 866 -56.30 -12.04 11.89
N ASP A 867 -56.03 -11.82 13.18
CA ASP A 867 -54.67 -11.94 13.72
C ASP A 867 -54.19 -13.39 13.62
N GLU A 868 -55.06 -14.35 13.94
CA GLU A 868 -54.74 -15.76 13.77
C GLU A 868 -54.51 -16.14 12.29
N MET A 869 -55.29 -15.57 11.36
CA MET A 869 -55.10 -15.79 9.92
C MET A 869 -53.73 -15.27 9.43
N MET A 870 -53.35 -14.07 9.88
CA MET A 870 -52.06 -13.45 9.55
C MET A 870 -50.88 -14.24 10.12
N GLU A 871 -51.02 -14.79 11.33
CA GLU A 871 -49.99 -15.61 11.95
C GLU A 871 -49.85 -16.98 11.26
N ALA A 872 -50.97 -17.57 10.85
CA ALA A 872 -50.97 -18.80 10.05
C ALA A 872 -50.42 -18.59 8.62
N GLY A 873 -50.25 -17.34 8.16
CA GLY A 873 -49.73 -17.01 6.83
C GLY A 873 -50.79 -17.11 5.72
N LEU A 874 -52.07 -17.02 6.06
CA LEU A 874 -53.18 -17.12 5.11
C LEU A 874 -53.16 -16.02 4.05
N ASN A 875 -52.67 -14.82 4.41
CA ASN A 875 -52.49 -13.71 3.49
C ASN A 875 -51.66 -14.07 2.25
N ALA A 876 -50.64 -14.91 2.39
CA ALA A 876 -49.78 -15.32 1.28
C ALA A 876 -50.46 -16.28 0.28
N ILE A 877 -51.64 -16.82 0.63
CA ILE A 877 -52.46 -17.62 -0.29
C ILE A 877 -53.18 -16.72 -1.29
N PHE A 878 -53.73 -15.60 -0.83
CA PHE A 878 -54.50 -14.66 -1.65
C PHE A 878 -53.63 -13.57 -2.29
N GLN A 879 -52.52 -13.17 -1.67
CA GLN A 879 -51.51 -12.27 -2.24
C GLN A 879 -50.11 -12.89 -2.13
N PRO A 880 -49.68 -13.69 -3.12
CA PRO A 880 -48.39 -14.37 -3.08
C PRO A 880 -47.20 -13.49 -3.50
N HIS A 881 -47.42 -12.23 -3.87
CA HIS A 881 -46.38 -11.26 -4.22
C HIS A 881 -46.21 -10.17 -3.15
N GLY A 882 -45.15 -9.37 -3.27
CA GLY A 882 -44.95 -8.20 -2.40
C GLY A 882 -45.98 -7.11 -2.67
N LEU A 883 -46.15 -6.17 -1.73
CA LEU A 883 -47.07 -5.03 -1.90
C LEU A 883 -46.64 -4.05 -3.00
N GLY A 884 -45.35 -4.02 -3.35
CA GLY A 884 -44.80 -3.09 -4.31
C GLY A 884 -43.30 -2.92 -4.15
N HIS A 885 -42.74 -2.00 -4.94
CA HIS A 885 -41.30 -1.86 -5.12
C HIS A 885 -40.89 -0.45 -5.54
N PHE A 886 -39.59 -0.15 -5.47
CA PHE A 886 -39.09 1.11 -6.02
C PHE A 886 -39.30 1.13 -7.53
N LEU A 887 -39.58 2.33 -8.04
CA LEU A 887 -39.78 2.62 -9.44
C LEU A 887 -38.93 3.84 -9.83
N GLY A 888 -38.39 3.86 -11.06
CA GLY A 888 -37.49 4.91 -11.52
C GLY A 888 -37.03 4.68 -12.95
N LEU A 889 -35.71 4.57 -13.17
CA LEU A 889 -35.15 4.19 -14.47
C LEU A 889 -35.41 2.71 -14.83
N ASP A 890 -35.48 1.85 -13.81
CA ASP A 890 -35.92 0.47 -13.97
C ASP A 890 -37.32 0.33 -13.34
N VAL A 891 -38.16 -0.55 -13.90
CA VAL A 891 -39.48 -0.85 -13.31
C VAL A 891 -39.35 -1.39 -11.88
N HIS A 892 -38.49 -2.41 -11.71
CA HIS A 892 -38.03 -2.88 -10.42
C HIS A 892 -36.73 -2.15 -10.06
N ASP A 893 -36.86 -0.90 -9.61
CA ASP A 893 -35.73 0.00 -9.37
C ASP A 893 -34.79 -0.48 -8.26
N VAL A 894 -33.55 -0.03 -8.34
CA VAL A 894 -32.45 -0.47 -7.47
C VAL A 894 -32.61 0.05 -6.04
N GLY A 895 -31.80 -0.49 -5.12
CA GLY A 895 -31.65 0.08 -3.78
C GLY A 895 -32.61 -0.47 -2.72
N GLY A 896 -33.37 -1.52 -3.04
CA GLY A 896 -34.30 -2.16 -2.11
C GLY A 896 -33.65 -2.81 -0.86
N TYR A 897 -32.44 -3.38 -1.02
CA TYR A 897 -31.70 -4.13 0.00
C TYR A 897 -30.19 -3.82 -0.05
N LEU A 898 -29.83 -2.54 0.11
CA LEU A 898 -28.42 -2.13 0.18
C LEU A 898 -27.79 -2.47 1.55
N PRO A 899 -26.45 -2.60 1.64
CA PRO A 899 -25.76 -2.71 2.92
C PRO A 899 -26.17 -1.58 3.88
N GLY A 900 -26.54 -1.93 5.12
CA GLY A 900 -27.04 -0.99 6.13
C GLY A 900 -28.55 -0.70 6.08
N CYS A 901 -29.29 -1.29 5.13
CA CYS A 901 -30.76 -1.34 5.15
C CYS A 901 -31.26 -2.63 5.82
N PRO A 902 -32.54 -2.69 6.25
CA PRO A 902 -33.14 -3.92 6.77
C PRO A 902 -33.00 -5.09 5.79
N GLU A 903 -32.66 -6.26 6.31
CA GLU A 903 -32.52 -7.48 5.51
C GLU A 903 -33.88 -7.99 5.02
N ARG A 904 -33.84 -8.79 3.95
CA ARG A 904 -35.03 -9.46 3.43
C ARG A 904 -35.53 -10.48 4.46
N SER A 905 -36.78 -10.31 4.89
CA SER A 905 -37.42 -11.26 5.80
C SER A 905 -37.47 -12.67 5.22
N THR A 906 -37.34 -13.68 6.07
CA THR A 906 -37.57 -15.09 5.74
C THR A 906 -39.02 -15.51 5.92
N ARG A 907 -39.86 -14.68 6.56
CA ARG A 907 -41.30 -14.94 6.76
C ARG A 907 -42.00 -15.07 5.40
N ALA A 908 -42.79 -16.14 5.22
CA ALA A 908 -43.56 -16.37 4.01
C ALA A 908 -44.48 -15.17 3.69
N GLY A 909 -44.63 -14.84 2.40
CA GLY A 909 -45.32 -13.64 1.94
C GLY A 909 -44.42 -12.40 1.99
N VAL A 910 -43.91 -12.06 3.19
CA VAL A 910 -43.03 -10.89 3.38
C VAL A 910 -41.70 -11.05 2.62
N ASN A 911 -41.20 -12.28 2.49
CA ASN A 911 -39.97 -12.60 1.75
C ASN A 911 -40.04 -12.23 0.24
N ARG A 912 -41.23 -11.95 -0.29
CA ARG A 912 -41.46 -11.51 -1.67
C ARG A 912 -41.32 -10.01 -1.88
N LEU A 913 -41.28 -9.21 -0.81
CA LEU A 913 -41.10 -7.75 -0.92
C LEU A 913 -39.78 -7.38 -1.59
N ARG A 914 -39.79 -6.40 -2.50
CA ARG A 914 -38.57 -5.94 -3.17
C ARG A 914 -37.79 -4.89 -2.37
N THR A 915 -38.33 -4.41 -1.26
CA THR A 915 -37.62 -3.64 -0.24
C THR A 915 -38.21 -3.90 1.15
N ALA A 916 -37.38 -3.79 2.20
CA ALA A 916 -37.84 -3.79 3.60
C ALA A 916 -37.52 -2.47 4.30
N ARG A 917 -37.28 -1.41 3.53
CA ARG A 917 -36.82 -0.11 4.05
C ARG A 917 -37.95 0.65 4.73
N THR A 918 -37.56 1.52 5.66
CA THR A 918 -38.41 2.61 6.13
C THR A 918 -38.51 3.68 5.03
N LEU A 919 -39.73 4.09 4.74
CA LEU A 919 -40.06 5.09 3.73
C LEU A 919 -39.43 6.45 4.07
N LYS A 920 -38.93 7.14 3.05
CA LYS A 920 -38.39 8.50 3.12
C LYS A 920 -39.03 9.37 2.04
N ALA A 921 -39.21 10.66 2.31
CA ALA A 921 -39.67 11.59 1.28
C ALA A 921 -38.74 11.56 0.05
N GLY A 922 -39.33 11.59 -1.14
CA GLY A 922 -38.62 11.50 -2.41
C GLY A 922 -38.42 10.06 -2.92
N MET A 923 -38.78 9.03 -2.15
CA MET A 923 -38.88 7.66 -2.69
C MET A 923 -40.10 7.55 -3.60
N TYR A 924 -39.92 6.93 -4.78
CA TYR A 924 -41.00 6.64 -5.73
C TYR A 924 -41.20 5.11 -5.81
N LEU A 925 -42.43 4.65 -5.59
CA LEU A 925 -42.76 3.23 -5.41
C LEU A 925 -44.11 2.89 -6.05
N THR A 926 -44.31 1.61 -6.36
CA THR A 926 -45.64 1.04 -6.64
C THR A 926 -46.37 0.69 -5.34
N ILE A 927 -47.69 0.87 -5.32
CA ILE A 927 -48.62 0.28 -4.33
C ILE A 927 -49.56 -0.63 -5.13
N GLU A 928 -49.35 -1.93 -5.06
CA GLU A 928 -50.00 -2.95 -5.91
C GLU A 928 -50.63 -4.10 -5.11
N PRO A 929 -51.52 -3.89 -4.13
CA PRO A 929 -52.22 -4.99 -3.49
C PRO A 929 -53.05 -5.78 -4.52
N GLY A 930 -53.22 -7.08 -4.28
CA GLY A 930 -53.98 -7.94 -5.17
C GLY A 930 -54.51 -9.19 -4.49
N CYS A 931 -55.68 -9.64 -4.94
CA CYS A 931 -56.36 -10.83 -4.45
C CYS A 931 -56.58 -11.80 -5.60
N TYR A 932 -55.99 -13.00 -5.50
CA TYR A 932 -56.03 -14.02 -6.54
C TYR A 932 -56.54 -15.34 -6.00
N PHE A 933 -57.30 -16.05 -6.82
CA PHE A 933 -57.79 -17.40 -6.55
C PHE A 933 -56.95 -18.39 -7.34
N ILE A 934 -55.70 -18.58 -6.89
CA ILE A 934 -54.72 -19.45 -7.56
C ILE A 934 -54.96 -20.90 -7.14
N GLU A 935 -55.46 -21.69 -8.07
CA GLU A 935 -55.91 -23.08 -7.86
C GLU A 935 -54.91 -23.95 -7.07
N PRO A 936 -53.59 -24.01 -7.39
CA PRO A 936 -52.63 -24.77 -6.58
C PRO A 936 -52.47 -24.26 -5.13
N LEU A 937 -52.53 -22.95 -4.91
CA LEU A 937 -52.36 -22.36 -3.57
C LEU A 937 -53.62 -22.57 -2.73
N LEU A 938 -54.79 -22.41 -3.33
CA LEU A 938 -56.07 -22.62 -2.67
C LEU A 938 -56.25 -24.10 -2.29
N ASN A 939 -55.93 -25.03 -3.20
CA ASN A 939 -55.95 -26.46 -2.91
C ASN A 939 -54.97 -26.83 -1.78
N LYS A 940 -53.77 -26.26 -1.77
CA LYS A 940 -52.81 -26.44 -0.68
C LYS A 940 -53.40 -25.95 0.65
N ALA A 941 -54.03 -24.78 0.66
CA ALA A 941 -54.62 -24.20 1.87
C ALA A 941 -55.80 -25.04 2.41
N TYR A 942 -56.61 -25.63 1.53
CA TYR A 942 -57.67 -26.57 1.94
C TYR A 942 -57.15 -27.86 2.57
N THR A 943 -55.97 -28.32 2.18
CA THR A 943 -55.35 -29.54 2.75
C THR A 943 -54.56 -29.29 4.03
N ASP A 944 -54.26 -28.04 4.36
CA ASP A 944 -53.50 -27.68 5.56
C ASP A 944 -54.46 -27.40 6.73
N PRO A 945 -54.44 -28.19 7.83
CA PRO A 945 -55.29 -27.97 9.00
C PRO A 945 -55.13 -26.59 9.65
N ASN A 946 -53.93 -25.98 9.53
CA ASN A 946 -53.67 -24.67 10.11
C ASN A 946 -54.36 -23.54 9.33
N LEU A 947 -54.61 -23.73 8.02
CA LEU A 947 -55.22 -22.74 7.13
C LEU A 947 -56.70 -23.04 6.87
N SER A 948 -57.04 -24.29 6.59
CA SER A 948 -58.39 -24.74 6.22
C SER A 948 -59.48 -24.39 7.22
N LYS A 949 -59.16 -24.29 8.52
CA LYS A 949 -60.11 -23.85 9.55
C LYS A 949 -60.69 -22.45 9.28
N PHE A 950 -59.91 -21.57 8.62
CA PHE A 950 -60.31 -20.21 8.29
C PHE A 950 -61.08 -20.08 6.97
N LEU A 951 -61.02 -21.10 6.11
CA LEU A 951 -61.61 -21.06 4.78
C LEU A 951 -63.07 -21.56 4.82
N VAL A 952 -63.99 -20.78 4.22
CA VAL A 952 -65.37 -21.21 3.98
C VAL A 952 -65.45 -21.79 2.57
N LYS A 953 -65.13 -23.08 2.46
CA LYS A 953 -64.89 -23.76 1.18
C LYS A 953 -66.07 -23.64 0.22
N GLU A 954 -67.30 -23.76 0.71
CA GLU A 954 -68.52 -23.71 -0.08
C GLU A 954 -68.69 -22.36 -0.80
N ASN A 955 -68.27 -21.27 -0.15
CA ASN A 955 -68.34 -19.93 -0.70
C ASN A 955 -67.13 -19.64 -1.62
N LEU A 956 -65.93 -20.06 -1.22
CA LEU A 956 -64.70 -19.86 -1.97
C LEU A 956 -64.65 -20.64 -3.28
N ASP A 957 -65.24 -21.84 -3.35
CA ASP A 957 -65.21 -22.67 -4.55
C ASP A 957 -65.91 -22.01 -5.75
N ARG A 958 -66.81 -21.04 -5.52
CA ARG A 958 -67.40 -20.19 -6.58
C ARG A 958 -66.38 -19.31 -7.30
N PHE A 959 -65.22 -19.04 -6.69
CA PHE A 959 -64.17 -18.16 -7.22
C PHE A 959 -63.01 -18.90 -7.90
N ARG A 960 -63.03 -20.25 -8.02
CA ARG A 960 -61.90 -21.01 -8.59
C ARG A 960 -61.48 -20.60 -10.00
N ASN A 961 -62.43 -20.14 -10.83
CA ASN A 961 -62.15 -19.66 -12.18
C ASN A 961 -62.23 -18.13 -12.31
N PHE A 962 -62.28 -17.42 -11.18
CA PHE A 962 -62.38 -15.96 -11.14
C PHE A 962 -61.11 -15.28 -11.69
N GLY A 963 -59.96 -15.90 -11.44
CA GLY A 963 -58.66 -15.27 -11.68
C GLY A 963 -58.25 -14.41 -10.49
N GLY A 964 -58.08 -13.10 -10.70
CA GLY A 964 -57.75 -12.18 -9.62
C GLY A 964 -57.89 -10.70 -9.99
N VAL A 965 -57.71 -9.86 -8.97
CA VAL A 965 -57.72 -8.40 -9.07
C VAL A 965 -56.40 -7.86 -8.53
N ARG A 966 -55.80 -6.91 -9.23
CA ARG A 966 -54.69 -6.08 -8.73
C ARG A 966 -54.99 -4.62 -9.06
N ILE A 967 -54.76 -3.75 -8.09
CA ILE A 967 -54.89 -2.30 -8.27
C ILE A 967 -53.53 -1.71 -7.94
N GLU A 968 -52.89 -1.10 -8.93
CA GLU A 968 -51.52 -0.62 -8.79
C GLU A 968 -51.38 0.84 -9.17
N ASP A 969 -50.85 1.62 -8.24
CA ASP A 969 -50.56 3.04 -8.39
C ASP A 969 -49.07 3.33 -8.22
N ASP A 970 -48.58 4.29 -9.00
CA ASP A 970 -47.26 4.86 -8.87
C ASP A 970 -47.30 6.07 -7.93
N VAL A 971 -46.57 6.01 -6.82
CA VAL A 971 -46.65 7.01 -5.76
C VAL A 971 -45.29 7.55 -5.34
N LEU A 972 -45.22 8.87 -5.16
CA LEU A 972 -44.10 9.56 -4.54
C LEU A 972 -44.37 9.73 -3.05
N ILE A 973 -43.49 9.21 -2.20
CA ILE A 973 -43.55 9.44 -0.75
C ILE A 973 -43.19 10.90 -0.46
N THR A 974 -44.02 11.54 0.36
CA THR A 974 -43.78 12.87 0.89
C THR A 974 -43.57 12.80 2.41
N LYS A 975 -43.25 13.95 3.02
CA LYS A 975 -43.08 14.02 4.48
C LYS A 975 -44.35 13.68 5.25
N THR A 976 -45.52 13.97 4.68
CA THR A 976 -46.82 13.88 5.37
C THR A 976 -47.75 12.82 4.80
N GLY A 977 -47.43 12.22 3.66
CA GLY A 977 -48.30 11.29 2.94
C GLY A 977 -47.66 10.83 1.63
N ILE A 978 -48.47 10.73 0.58
CA ILE A 978 -48.05 10.43 -0.79
C ILE A 978 -48.53 11.49 -1.77
N ASP A 979 -47.86 11.60 -2.92
CA ASP A 979 -48.38 12.21 -4.14
C ASP A 979 -48.54 11.09 -5.18
N ASN A 980 -49.78 10.80 -5.57
CA ASN A 980 -50.09 9.69 -6.49
C ASN A 980 -50.12 10.21 -7.93
N PHE A 981 -49.29 9.62 -8.80
CA PHE A 981 -49.14 10.05 -10.19
C PHE A 981 -50.06 9.30 -11.16
N THR A 982 -50.69 8.23 -10.70
CA THR A 982 -51.60 7.41 -11.49
C THR A 982 -53.01 8.03 -11.52
N LEU A 983 -53.55 8.22 -12.73
CA LEU A 983 -54.77 8.97 -13.01
C LEU A 983 -55.77 8.15 -13.84
N VAL A 984 -56.23 7.05 -13.27
CA VAL A 984 -57.20 6.11 -13.87
C VAL A 984 -58.46 5.99 -12.99
N PRO A 985 -59.60 5.55 -13.56
CA PRO A 985 -60.80 5.18 -12.77
C PRO A 985 -60.47 4.10 -11.72
N ARG A 986 -60.90 4.27 -10.47
CA ARG A 986 -60.60 3.32 -9.38
C ARG A 986 -61.82 2.83 -8.62
N THR A 987 -62.89 3.61 -8.51
CA THR A 987 -64.14 3.06 -7.94
C THR A 987 -64.87 2.25 -9.00
N VAL A 988 -65.71 1.32 -8.55
CA VAL A 988 -66.58 0.52 -9.42
C VAL A 988 -67.42 1.45 -10.31
N GLU A 989 -68.00 2.48 -9.70
CA GLU A 989 -68.84 3.46 -10.38
C GLU A 989 -68.06 4.27 -11.42
N GLU A 990 -66.82 4.67 -11.14
CA GLU A 990 -65.95 5.37 -12.10
C GLU A 990 -65.56 4.48 -13.29
N ILE A 991 -65.23 3.21 -13.04
CA ILE A 991 -64.84 2.26 -14.10
C ILE A 991 -66.02 2.00 -15.02
N GLU A 992 -67.18 1.64 -14.47
CA GLU A 992 -68.39 1.39 -15.28
C GLU A 992 -68.79 2.64 -16.07
N ALA A 993 -68.74 3.82 -15.45
CA ALA A 993 -69.04 5.09 -16.12
C ALA A 993 -68.01 5.45 -17.20
N TRP A 994 -66.76 5.02 -17.06
CA TRP A 994 -65.72 5.24 -18.07
C TRP A 994 -65.87 4.30 -19.26
N MET A 995 -66.12 3.02 -19.01
CA MET A 995 -66.28 2.00 -20.05
C MET A 995 -67.60 2.12 -20.83
N ALA A 996 -68.62 2.76 -20.24
CA ALA A 996 -69.88 3.05 -20.94
C ALA A 996 -69.79 4.18 -21.99
N LYS A 997 -68.66 4.89 -22.09
CA LYS A 997 -68.41 5.97 -23.06
C LYS A 997 -67.70 5.46 -24.29
#